data_AF-A0A933H0I5-F1
#
_entry.id   AF-A0A933H0I5-F1
#
_cell.length_a   1.000
_cell.length_b   1.000
_cell.length_c   1.000
_cell.angle_alpha   90.00
_cell.angle_beta   90.00
_cell.angle_gamma   90.00
#
_symmetry.space_group_name_H-M   'P 1'
#
loop_
_entity.id
_entity.type
_entity.pdbx_description
1 polymer ?
#
loop_
_entity_poly.entity_id
_entity_poly.type
_entity_poly.pdbx_seq_one_letter_code
_entity_poly.pdbx_strand_id
1 'polypeptide(L)'
;MRTFAMLLAASIALAQEPTELTPDQAESFAWFDSLGYPDVAGKPYVQAWTGRWHQSGDKPPRNTCVWGFLLSEEGDSFKVFTTGLDEMEFRRSQGEVKPHERVYYLAGDLEQTAREIVEQADAEPDRDEGLRIEMSFGPSVGDHVGLFFLARACAANGLVEAARDLYRVAEQAAEKARRREEPKGLRSAVAASIALNDTWGWTLAFGNPEIPRSRLLEAFTRIQDRFPDSEHHAFVKEIVEVLGPMVKEDEEHAKTARPLEELTGKERVAELVFQLRDQNGQQWSQPGECDVFLDPRRDASPAALLVKMGHEAVPQLLEVVEDARFTRSVGYWRNFSFDGHHVLRVGDCAKEVLERISGRSFYVRSSTSGYMSRDGAAGSVREQAEAWWKELQSKGETQVLVEAVEKGDRNSPEAAERLLKLAPDRALSPILTGLANAKESWPRAALVRVLGDIPGDEAAKALREEASRGPFLDARISAAWGLLPRSSEEAVGLMVKEWTSGPEPGPLDDWTHDALVDFLADCGRVEGVRALAEGLRKRSTGSRMDVVESVGDARRGRRAGVPEPGSPDARSALESAIEDLLAAELDDEEETRMSGSRDGQSFSHPRVCDLAAYHLAKRWEGKSDFRLDAAEERRNEAIFGLKNLWRDARGLEPLAEPKAVEIPPVSQEEIAPLLQRVLAGEDAEAEAAIEAMGLGALAATRKARATKAGESTGDRLDRLIARLASIVRLVEWNEEAGAFPQAVRASIQALEGAPLTLEGIRSALQASAREAETSKLGIRFSCRRRGDGTGVVVTATSLAVTDVPEKGSHSWTIHVRVKAGSERLEDCSHGKPWDSWRSEEGWDCMRDSILEALSAPADEPYSIQVDSPVQR
;
A
#
# COMPACT_ATOMS: atom_id res chain seq x y z
N MET A 1 22.10 25.93 -81.88
CA MET A 1 22.05 26.82 -80.71
C MET A 1 20.76 26.51 -79.98
N ARG A 2 20.64 26.15 -78.70
CA ARG A 2 21.48 25.69 -77.58
C ARG A 2 20.39 25.20 -76.59
N THR A 3 20.31 23.89 -76.29
CA THR A 3 20.55 23.29 -74.94
C THR A 3 19.77 23.96 -73.78
N PHE A 4 19.04 23.31 -72.88
CA PHE A 4 19.10 21.96 -72.29
C PHE A 4 17.78 21.74 -71.51
N ALA A 5 17.04 20.64 -71.70
CA ALA A 5 15.98 20.21 -70.78
C ALA A 5 16.00 18.69 -70.68
N MET A 6 16.74 18.18 -69.68
CA MET A 6 16.60 16.82 -69.19
C MET A 6 15.36 16.78 -68.29
N LEU A 7 14.39 15.93 -68.62
CA LEU A 7 13.38 15.47 -67.69
C LEU A 7 13.34 13.93 -67.77
N LEU A 8 13.78 13.34 -66.66
CA LEU A 8 13.89 11.92 -66.38
C LEU A 8 12.51 11.24 -66.51
N ALA A 9 12.50 10.10 -67.19
CA ALA A 9 11.48 9.07 -66.99
C ALA A 9 11.75 8.37 -65.65
N ALA A 10 10.79 8.43 -64.72
CA ALA A 10 10.72 7.55 -63.57
C ALA A 10 9.29 7.00 -63.50
N SER A 11 9.15 5.74 -63.88
CA SER A 11 7.93 4.95 -63.72
C SER A 11 7.55 4.89 -62.24
N ILE A 12 6.36 5.39 -61.92
CA ILE A 12 5.70 5.16 -60.63
C ILE A 12 5.27 3.68 -60.63
N ALA A 13 6.06 2.82 -60.01
CA ALA A 13 5.57 1.55 -59.50
C ALA A 13 4.79 1.86 -58.22
N LEU A 14 3.47 1.90 -58.32
CA LEU A 14 2.59 1.74 -57.16
C LEU A 14 2.91 0.37 -56.58
N ALA A 15 3.63 0.33 -55.46
CA ALA A 15 3.74 -0.88 -54.66
C ALA A 15 2.31 -1.23 -54.20
N GLN A 16 1.73 -2.29 -54.78
CA GLN A 16 0.58 -2.92 -54.16
C GLN A 16 1.03 -3.43 -52.80
N GLU A 17 0.37 -2.98 -51.73
CA GLU A 17 0.62 -3.55 -50.41
C GLU A 17 0.34 -5.06 -50.45
N PRO A 18 1.13 -5.90 -49.78
CA PRO A 18 0.95 -7.35 -49.88
C PRO A 18 -0.40 -7.74 -49.28
N THR A 19 -1.24 -8.43 -50.05
CA THR A 19 -2.58 -8.94 -49.65
C THR A 19 -2.53 -10.22 -48.80
N GLU A 20 -1.34 -10.70 -48.44
CA GLU A 20 -1.13 -11.95 -47.70
C GLU A 20 -0.33 -11.69 -46.40
N LEU A 21 -0.48 -12.60 -45.43
CA LEU A 21 0.38 -12.66 -44.24
C LEU A 21 1.81 -12.98 -44.64
N THR A 22 2.79 -12.48 -43.88
CA THR A 22 4.18 -12.90 -44.08
C THR A 22 4.36 -14.37 -43.66
N PRO A 23 5.37 -15.09 -44.21
CA PRO A 23 5.66 -16.46 -43.77
C PRO A 23 5.84 -16.57 -42.26
N ASP A 24 6.56 -15.62 -41.64
CA ASP A 24 6.79 -15.61 -40.18
C ASP A 24 5.50 -15.44 -39.36
N GLN A 25 4.57 -14.60 -39.83
CA GLN A 25 3.24 -14.44 -39.22
C GLN A 25 2.43 -15.72 -39.33
N ALA A 26 2.39 -16.32 -40.52
CA ALA A 26 1.67 -17.56 -40.76
C ALA A 26 2.24 -18.73 -39.92
N GLU A 27 3.56 -18.85 -39.83
CA GLU A 27 4.23 -19.86 -38.98
C GLU A 27 3.95 -19.63 -37.48
N SER A 28 3.92 -18.37 -37.04
CA SER A 28 3.61 -18.05 -35.64
C SER A 28 2.16 -18.36 -35.28
N PHE A 29 1.21 -18.06 -36.16
CA PHE A 29 -0.20 -18.45 -35.97
C PHE A 29 -0.38 -19.97 -36.01
N ALA A 30 0.27 -20.67 -36.95
CA ALA A 30 0.21 -22.13 -37.02
C ALA A 30 0.80 -22.80 -35.76
N TRP A 31 1.88 -22.24 -35.20
CA TRP A 31 2.41 -22.67 -33.91
C TRP A 31 1.40 -22.45 -32.78
N PHE A 32 0.78 -21.28 -32.71
CA PHE A 32 -0.21 -20.99 -31.68
C PHE A 32 -1.41 -21.94 -31.75
N ASP A 33 -1.89 -22.24 -32.96
CA ASP A 33 -2.98 -23.21 -33.19
C ASP A 33 -2.62 -24.62 -32.70
N SER A 34 -1.34 -25.01 -32.77
CA SER A 34 -0.86 -26.29 -32.25
C SER A 34 -0.94 -26.42 -30.72
N LEU A 35 -1.09 -25.29 -29.99
CA LEU A 35 -1.28 -25.28 -28.54
C LEU A 35 -2.68 -25.75 -28.13
N GLY A 36 -3.63 -25.90 -29.06
CA GLY A 36 -4.94 -26.48 -28.79
C GLY A 36 -5.89 -25.59 -27.99
N TYR A 37 -5.75 -24.27 -28.10
CA TYR A 37 -6.77 -23.32 -27.64
C TYR A 37 -8.04 -23.42 -28.50
N PRO A 38 -9.22 -22.99 -27.98
CA PRO A 38 -10.46 -22.99 -28.75
C PRO A 38 -10.35 -22.25 -30.09
N ASP A 39 -10.97 -22.81 -31.13
CA ASP A 39 -11.08 -22.13 -32.41
C ASP A 39 -12.15 -21.02 -32.36
N VAL A 40 -11.76 -19.82 -32.74
CA VAL A 40 -12.59 -18.61 -32.70
C VAL A 40 -13.00 -18.12 -34.10
N ALA A 41 -12.64 -18.85 -35.15
CA ALA A 41 -13.08 -18.54 -36.51
C ALA A 41 -14.62 -18.50 -36.59
N GLY A 42 -15.17 -17.38 -37.05
CA GLY A 42 -16.61 -17.15 -37.17
C GLY A 42 -17.38 -17.05 -35.85
N LYS A 43 -16.69 -16.99 -34.70
CA LYS A 43 -17.34 -16.81 -33.39
C LYS A 43 -17.62 -15.33 -33.11
N PRO A 44 -18.76 -14.99 -32.48
CA PRO A 44 -19.04 -13.60 -32.10
C PRO A 44 -18.00 -13.06 -31.12
N TYR A 45 -17.45 -11.90 -31.45
CA TYR A 45 -16.65 -11.12 -30.50
C TYR A 45 -17.59 -10.40 -29.52
N VAL A 46 -17.31 -10.50 -28.22
CA VAL A 46 -18.21 -10.02 -27.16
C VAL A 46 -17.44 -9.37 -26.01
N GLN A 47 -18.10 -8.39 -25.36
CA GLN A 47 -17.71 -7.87 -24.07
C GLN A 47 -18.59 -8.52 -23.00
N ALA A 48 -18.01 -9.41 -22.19
CA ALA A 48 -18.70 -10.11 -21.11
C ALA A 48 -18.55 -9.36 -19.78
N TRP A 49 -19.69 -8.99 -19.19
CA TRP A 49 -19.78 -8.34 -17.89
C TRP A 49 -19.78 -9.42 -16.81
N THR A 50 -18.80 -9.38 -15.93
CA THR A 50 -18.50 -10.51 -15.04
C THR A 50 -19.36 -10.55 -13.78
N GLY A 51 -20.03 -9.45 -13.46
CA GLY A 51 -20.80 -9.28 -12.22
C GLY A 51 -19.93 -8.99 -10.99
N ARG A 52 -18.60 -9.03 -11.14
CA ARG A 52 -17.68 -8.40 -10.18
C ARG A 52 -17.67 -6.90 -10.44
N TRP A 53 -17.34 -6.13 -9.42
CA TRP A 53 -17.30 -4.69 -9.53
C TRP A 53 -16.16 -4.09 -8.73
N HIS A 54 -15.74 -2.90 -9.16
CA HIS A 54 -14.79 -2.08 -8.44
C HIS A 54 -15.38 -0.68 -8.22
N GLN A 55 -14.96 -0.06 -7.13
CA GLN A 55 -15.30 1.32 -6.79
C GLN A 55 -14.02 2.02 -6.38
N SER A 56 -13.68 3.10 -7.09
CA SER A 56 -12.51 3.92 -6.82
C SER A 56 -12.97 5.20 -6.14
N GLY A 57 -12.70 5.32 -4.84
CA GLY A 57 -13.21 6.41 -4.00
C GLY A 57 -14.73 6.54 -4.11
N ASP A 58 -15.21 7.77 -4.34
CA ASP A 58 -16.65 8.08 -4.41
C ASP A 58 -17.26 7.86 -5.81
N LYS A 59 -16.50 7.34 -6.77
CA LYS A 59 -17.05 7.04 -8.10
C LYS A 59 -18.11 5.94 -7.99
N PRO A 60 -19.19 5.99 -8.79
CA PRO A 60 -20.18 4.92 -8.80
C PRO A 60 -19.51 3.57 -9.07
N PRO A 61 -19.92 2.49 -8.37
CA PRO A 61 -19.38 1.16 -8.60
C PRO A 61 -19.58 0.77 -10.07
N ARG A 62 -18.53 0.22 -10.68
CA ARG A 62 -18.51 -0.20 -12.08
C ARG A 62 -18.31 -1.71 -12.13
N ASN A 63 -19.09 -2.36 -12.98
CA ASN A 63 -18.87 -3.77 -13.30
C ASN A 63 -17.50 -3.92 -13.97
N THR A 64 -16.85 -5.06 -13.78
CA THR A 64 -15.65 -5.42 -14.53
C THR A 64 -16.04 -6.27 -15.73
N CYS A 65 -15.38 -6.06 -16.86
CA CYS A 65 -15.72 -6.71 -18.11
C CYS A 65 -14.49 -7.35 -18.76
N VAL A 66 -14.69 -8.51 -19.37
CA VAL A 66 -13.65 -9.18 -20.16
C VAL A 66 -14.06 -9.22 -21.62
N TRP A 67 -13.10 -9.00 -22.52
CA TRP A 67 -13.31 -9.14 -23.96
C TRP A 67 -12.93 -10.54 -24.43
N GLY A 68 -13.65 -11.07 -25.41
CA GLY A 68 -13.39 -12.41 -25.92
C GLY A 68 -14.36 -12.90 -26.97
N PHE A 69 -14.35 -14.20 -27.23
CA PHE A 69 -15.18 -14.86 -28.24
C PHE A 69 -16.21 -15.78 -27.59
N LEU A 70 -17.48 -15.63 -27.96
CA LEU A 70 -18.56 -16.47 -27.46
C LEU A 70 -18.43 -17.89 -28.02
N LEU A 71 -18.08 -18.85 -27.17
CA LEU A 71 -17.91 -20.26 -27.55
C LEU A 71 -19.24 -20.99 -27.66
N SER A 72 -20.11 -20.80 -26.66
CA SER A 72 -21.42 -21.43 -26.54
C SER A 72 -22.37 -20.59 -25.68
N GLU A 73 -23.67 -20.76 -25.89
CA GLU A 73 -24.75 -20.19 -25.08
C GLU A 73 -25.85 -21.25 -24.90
N GLU A 74 -26.18 -21.56 -23.65
CA GLU A 74 -27.16 -22.57 -23.26
C GLU A 74 -28.05 -22.02 -22.14
N GLY A 75 -29.28 -21.63 -22.49
CA GLY A 75 -30.25 -21.11 -21.52
C GLY A 75 -29.78 -19.79 -20.89
N ASP A 76 -29.54 -19.80 -19.58
CA ASP A 76 -28.98 -18.67 -18.83
C ASP A 76 -27.45 -18.71 -18.72
N SER A 77 -26.78 -19.75 -19.21
CA SER A 77 -25.32 -19.86 -19.19
C SER A 77 -24.69 -19.54 -20.54
N PHE A 78 -23.49 -18.95 -20.53
CA PHE A 78 -22.69 -18.71 -21.73
C PHE A 78 -21.20 -18.84 -21.44
N LYS A 79 -20.42 -19.25 -22.44
CA LYS A 79 -18.97 -19.44 -22.33
C LYS A 79 -18.22 -18.49 -23.25
N VAL A 80 -17.18 -17.85 -22.73
CA VAL A 80 -16.34 -16.90 -23.46
C VAL A 80 -14.90 -17.34 -23.37
N PHE A 81 -14.21 -17.37 -24.52
CA PHE A 81 -12.76 -17.48 -24.57
C PHE A 81 -12.16 -16.08 -24.61
N THR A 82 -11.49 -15.66 -23.54
CA THR A 82 -11.03 -14.28 -23.36
C THR A 82 -9.79 -13.98 -24.19
N THR A 83 -9.52 -12.69 -24.40
CA THR A 83 -8.22 -12.24 -24.95
C THR A 83 -7.03 -12.57 -24.05
N GLY A 84 -7.29 -12.93 -22.78
CA GLY A 84 -6.31 -13.44 -21.83
C GLY A 84 -6.01 -14.94 -21.96
N LEU A 85 -6.63 -15.63 -22.93
CA LEU A 85 -6.53 -17.08 -23.18
C LEU A 85 -7.22 -17.97 -22.13
N ASP A 86 -8.21 -17.44 -21.42
CA ASP A 86 -9.02 -18.20 -20.46
C ASP A 86 -10.37 -18.60 -21.06
N GLU A 87 -10.83 -19.84 -20.81
CA GLU A 87 -12.24 -20.21 -21.00
C GLU A 87 -13.03 -19.87 -19.72
N MET A 88 -13.92 -18.89 -19.81
CA MET A 88 -14.76 -18.45 -18.70
C MET A 88 -16.22 -18.82 -18.95
N GLU A 89 -16.83 -19.49 -17.98
CA GLU A 89 -18.27 -19.77 -17.95
C GLU A 89 -19.00 -18.77 -17.06
N PHE A 90 -20.05 -18.16 -17.62
CA PHE A 90 -20.87 -17.15 -16.96
C PHE A 90 -22.32 -17.58 -16.92
N ARG A 91 -23.03 -17.12 -15.89
CA ARG A 91 -24.47 -17.29 -15.77
C ARG A 91 -25.16 -15.93 -15.72
N ARG A 92 -26.02 -15.66 -16.71
CA ARG A 92 -26.79 -14.42 -16.84
C ARG A 92 -27.59 -14.16 -15.56
N SER A 93 -27.51 -12.94 -15.06
CA SER A 93 -28.27 -12.51 -13.88
C SER A 93 -29.78 -12.64 -14.12
N GLN A 94 -30.50 -13.16 -13.12
CA GLN A 94 -31.95 -13.26 -13.11
C GLN A 94 -32.55 -12.31 -12.07
N GLY A 95 -33.69 -11.69 -12.36
CA GLY A 95 -34.38 -10.78 -11.45
C GLY A 95 -33.74 -9.38 -11.32
N GLU A 96 -34.10 -8.65 -10.27
CA GLU A 96 -33.56 -7.31 -9.99
C GLU A 96 -32.16 -7.40 -9.36
N VAL A 97 -31.14 -7.38 -10.21
CA VAL A 97 -29.72 -7.28 -9.82
C VAL A 97 -29.22 -5.85 -10.08
N LYS A 98 -28.40 -5.32 -9.17
CA LYS A 98 -27.79 -3.99 -9.31
C LYS A 98 -27.02 -3.90 -10.64
N PRO A 99 -27.02 -2.74 -11.34
CA PRO A 99 -26.37 -2.64 -12.65
C PRO A 99 -24.89 -3.06 -12.66
N HIS A 100 -24.13 -2.72 -11.62
CA HIS A 100 -22.71 -3.06 -11.51
C HIS A 100 -22.43 -4.52 -11.13
N GLU A 101 -23.44 -5.30 -10.74
CA GLU A 101 -23.33 -6.72 -10.39
C GLU A 101 -23.94 -7.62 -11.50
N ARG A 102 -24.46 -7.03 -12.57
CA ARG A 102 -25.19 -7.76 -13.61
C ARG A 102 -24.24 -8.54 -14.53
N VAL A 103 -24.51 -9.82 -14.71
CA VAL A 103 -23.79 -10.72 -15.62
C VAL A 103 -24.56 -10.82 -16.94
N TYR A 104 -23.92 -10.41 -18.03
CA TYR A 104 -24.43 -10.48 -19.40
C TYR A 104 -23.27 -10.25 -20.38
N TYR A 105 -23.52 -10.29 -21.70
CA TYR A 105 -22.54 -9.84 -22.68
C TYR A 105 -23.17 -8.92 -23.72
N LEU A 106 -22.34 -8.07 -24.32
CA LEU A 106 -22.66 -7.22 -25.46
C LEU A 106 -21.87 -7.70 -26.67
N ALA A 107 -22.48 -7.62 -27.86
CA ALA A 107 -21.76 -7.87 -29.11
C ALA A 107 -20.72 -6.76 -29.33
N GLY A 108 -19.49 -7.16 -29.65
CA GLY A 108 -18.41 -6.28 -30.08
C GLY A 108 -18.19 -6.37 -31.59
N ASP A 109 -17.44 -5.41 -32.13
CA ASP A 109 -16.97 -5.40 -33.52
C ASP A 109 -15.46 -5.64 -33.52
N LEU A 110 -15.04 -6.84 -33.94
CA LEU A 110 -13.64 -7.23 -33.95
C LEU A 110 -12.77 -6.33 -34.83
N GLU A 111 -13.28 -5.91 -36.00
CA GLU A 111 -12.52 -5.09 -36.95
C GLU A 111 -12.36 -3.67 -36.40
N GLN A 112 -13.44 -3.09 -35.87
CA GLN A 112 -13.39 -1.78 -35.24
C GLN A 112 -12.44 -1.78 -34.02
N THR A 113 -12.56 -2.77 -33.13
CA THR A 113 -11.67 -2.87 -31.96
C THR A 113 -10.21 -3.02 -32.37
N ALA A 114 -9.91 -3.82 -33.39
CA ALA A 114 -8.54 -3.96 -33.91
C ALA A 114 -7.98 -2.62 -34.42
N ARG A 115 -8.77 -1.85 -35.17
CA ARG A 115 -8.37 -0.53 -35.68
C ARG A 115 -8.13 0.47 -34.56
N GLU A 116 -9.03 0.56 -33.59
CA GLU A 116 -8.90 1.47 -32.44
C GLU A 116 -7.63 1.19 -31.64
N ILE A 117 -7.29 -0.08 -31.43
CA ILE A 117 -6.04 -0.49 -30.76
C ILE A 117 -4.81 -0.04 -31.54
N VAL A 118 -4.80 -0.23 -32.86
CA VAL A 118 -3.68 0.17 -33.73
C VAL A 118 -3.53 1.69 -33.77
N GLU A 119 -4.63 2.43 -33.93
CA GLU A 119 -4.65 3.90 -33.93
C GLU A 119 -4.11 4.45 -32.59
N GLN A 120 -4.53 3.87 -31.47
CA GLN A 120 -4.03 4.26 -30.16
C GLN A 120 -2.54 3.97 -30.00
N ALA A 121 -2.06 2.80 -30.47
CA ALA A 121 -0.64 2.44 -30.42
C ALA A 121 0.24 3.40 -31.23
N ASP A 122 -0.24 3.84 -32.39
CA ASP A 122 0.50 4.75 -33.27
C ASP A 122 0.45 6.22 -32.79
N ALA A 123 -0.61 6.62 -32.09
CA ALA A 123 -0.77 7.98 -31.56
C ALA A 123 0.09 8.28 -30.32
N GLU A 124 0.38 7.27 -29.49
CA GLU A 124 1.08 7.45 -28.20
C GLU A 124 2.26 6.47 -28.04
N PRO A 125 3.32 6.58 -28.87
CA PRO A 125 4.40 5.59 -28.92
C PRO A 125 5.25 5.53 -27.62
N ASP A 126 5.27 6.59 -26.81
CA ASP A 126 6.14 6.74 -25.63
C ASP A 126 5.39 6.68 -24.28
N ARG A 127 4.09 6.34 -24.25
CA ARG A 127 3.39 6.14 -22.96
C ARG A 127 3.95 4.89 -22.27
N ASP A 128 4.56 5.08 -21.10
CA ASP A 128 4.99 4.02 -20.17
C ASP A 128 3.81 3.22 -19.59
N GLU A 129 2.59 3.75 -19.73
CA GLU A 129 1.34 3.04 -19.45
C GLU A 129 0.88 2.33 -20.73
N GLY A 130 1.13 1.01 -20.83
CA GLY A 130 0.66 0.18 -21.93
C GLY A 130 -0.84 0.31 -22.21
N LEU A 131 -1.26 -0.05 -23.42
CA LEU A 131 -2.66 -0.26 -23.81
C LEU A 131 -3.34 -1.12 -22.74
N ARG A 132 -4.01 -0.49 -21.75
CA ARG A 132 -4.55 -1.15 -20.56
C ARG A 132 -5.62 -2.20 -20.93
N ILE A 133 -5.18 -3.39 -21.28
CA ILE A 133 -5.99 -4.61 -21.16
C ILE A 133 -5.88 -5.00 -19.68
N GLU A 134 -6.66 -4.31 -18.83
CA GLU A 134 -6.85 -4.52 -17.38
C GLU A 134 -5.64 -5.05 -16.59
N MET A 135 -4.98 -4.18 -15.79
CA MET A 135 -4.00 -4.62 -14.79
C MET A 135 -4.65 -5.60 -13.81
N SER A 136 -4.37 -6.89 -13.98
CA SER A 136 -4.72 -7.94 -13.03
C SER A 136 -3.54 -8.21 -12.11
N PHE A 137 -3.77 -8.18 -10.80
CA PHE A 137 -2.82 -8.69 -9.82
C PHE A 137 -2.93 -10.23 -9.80
N GLY A 138 -1.93 -10.94 -10.32
CA GLY A 138 -1.89 -12.41 -10.38
C GLY A 138 -1.42 -12.94 -11.75
N PRO A 139 -1.64 -14.24 -12.05
CA PRO A 139 -1.38 -14.78 -13.38
C PRO A 139 -2.24 -14.04 -14.41
N SER A 140 -1.56 -13.34 -15.32
CA SER A 140 -2.15 -12.74 -16.52
C SER A 140 -1.15 -12.91 -17.65
N VAL A 141 -1.64 -13.19 -18.85
CA VAL A 141 -0.84 -13.01 -20.04
C VAL A 141 -0.59 -11.52 -20.26
N GLY A 142 0.62 -11.14 -20.69
CA GLY A 142 0.95 -9.74 -20.98
C GLY A 142 0.22 -9.21 -22.21
N ASP A 143 0.15 -7.89 -22.37
CA ASP A 143 -0.57 -7.21 -23.46
C ASP A 143 -0.18 -7.75 -24.85
N HIS A 144 1.10 -8.06 -25.08
CA HIS A 144 1.59 -8.61 -26.34
C HIS A 144 0.97 -9.97 -26.69
N VAL A 145 0.58 -10.78 -25.71
CA VAL A 145 -0.11 -12.06 -25.95
C VAL A 145 -1.55 -11.81 -26.39
N GLY A 146 -2.27 -10.90 -25.72
CA GLY A 146 -3.63 -10.53 -26.09
C GLY A 146 -3.69 -9.90 -27.50
N LEU A 147 -2.75 -9.02 -27.82
CA LEU A 147 -2.60 -8.41 -29.15
C LEU A 147 -2.27 -9.46 -30.22
N PHE A 148 -1.35 -10.38 -29.93
CA PHE A 148 -1.03 -11.49 -30.83
C PHE A 148 -2.24 -12.40 -31.08
N PHE A 149 -3.01 -12.71 -30.04
CA PHE A 149 -4.23 -13.51 -30.15
C PHE A 149 -5.30 -12.78 -30.99
N LEU A 150 -5.51 -11.48 -30.79
CA LEU A 150 -6.42 -10.69 -31.61
C LEU A 150 -5.95 -10.63 -33.07
N ALA A 151 -4.65 -10.52 -33.33
CA ALA A 151 -4.08 -10.60 -34.67
C ALA A 151 -4.42 -11.94 -35.34
N ARG A 152 -4.22 -13.05 -34.62
CA ARG A 152 -4.59 -14.40 -35.08
C ARG A 152 -6.09 -14.51 -35.34
N ALA A 153 -6.93 -13.96 -34.45
CA ALA A 153 -8.39 -14.00 -34.59
C ALA A 153 -8.88 -13.18 -35.79
N CYS A 154 -8.25 -12.02 -36.07
CA CYS A 154 -8.51 -11.24 -37.28
C CYS A 154 -8.18 -12.04 -38.54
N ALA A 155 -7.02 -12.70 -38.57
CA ALA A 155 -6.62 -13.56 -39.69
C ALA A 155 -7.62 -14.71 -39.91
N ALA A 156 -8.05 -15.38 -38.83
CA ALA A 156 -9.05 -16.46 -38.89
C ALA A 156 -10.44 -16.00 -39.37
N ASN A 157 -10.75 -14.70 -39.25
CA ASN A 157 -12.01 -14.09 -39.70
C ASN A 157 -11.86 -13.32 -41.04
N GLY A 158 -10.74 -13.48 -41.75
CA GLY A 158 -10.51 -12.85 -43.06
C GLY A 158 -10.10 -11.37 -43.03
N LEU A 159 -9.82 -10.82 -41.84
CA LEU A 159 -9.40 -9.43 -41.63
C LEU A 159 -7.86 -9.33 -41.69
N VAL A 160 -7.29 -9.59 -42.88
CA VAL A 160 -5.83 -9.77 -43.05
C VAL A 160 -5.03 -8.49 -42.74
N GLU A 161 -5.53 -7.32 -43.10
CA GLU A 161 -4.87 -6.04 -42.81
C GLU A 161 -4.80 -5.79 -41.30
N ALA A 162 -5.94 -5.86 -40.61
CA ALA A 162 -6.01 -5.73 -39.15
C ALA A 162 -5.13 -6.77 -38.42
N ALA A 163 -5.04 -8.00 -38.94
CA ALA A 163 -4.16 -9.02 -38.39
C ALA A 163 -2.68 -8.62 -38.47
N ARG A 164 -2.24 -8.02 -39.58
CA ARG A 164 -0.84 -7.60 -39.76
C ARG A 164 -0.49 -6.43 -38.85
N ASP A 165 -1.38 -5.46 -38.73
CA ASP A 165 -1.15 -4.29 -37.90
C ASP A 165 -1.11 -4.65 -36.43
N LEU A 166 -2.05 -5.48 -35.95
CA LEU A 166 -2.02 -5.98 -34.58
C LEU A 166 -0.79 -6.85 -34.29
N TYR A 167 -0.31 -7.64 -35.26
CA TYR A 167 0.93 -8.40 -35.10
C TYR A 167 2.14 -7.49 -34.91
N ARG A 168 2.24 -6.39 -35.68
CA ARG A 168 3.27 -5.35 -35.51
C ARG A 168 3.18 -4.71 -34.13
N VAL A 169 1.98 -4.33 -33.69
CA VAL A 169 1.78 -3.71 -32.37
C VAL A 169 2.14 -4.70 -31.25
N ALA A 170 1.80 -5.98 -31.40
CA ALA A 170 2.21 -7.03 -30.47
C ALA A 170 3.74 -7.18 -30.39
N GLU A 171 4.44 -7.09 -31.52
CA GLU A 171 5.91 -7.13 -31.57
C GLU A 171 6.55 -5.94 -30.86
N GLN A 172 6.00 -4.73 -31.06
CA GLN A 172 6.43 -3.53 -30.35
C GLN A 172 6.19 -3.64 -28.83
N ALA A 173 5.01 -4.14 -28.42
CA ALA A 173 4.69 -4.38 -27.01
C ALA A 173 5.64 -5.42 -26.39
N ALA A 174 5.95 -6.50 -27.11
CA ALA A 174 6.91 -7.51 -26.67
C ALA A 174 8.31 -6.94 -26.49
N GLU A 175 8.79 -6.09 -27.42
CA GLU A 175 10.11 -5.45 -27.29
C GLU A 175 10.21 -4.51 -26.09
N LYS A 176 9.11 -3.79 -25.78
CA LYS A 176 9.03 -2.94 -24.59
C LYS A 176 8.99 -3.75 -23.29
N ALA A 177 8.25 -4.85 -23.27
CA ALA A 177 8.11 -5.72 -22.10
C ALA A 177 9.40 -6.50 -21.78
N ARG A 178 10.32 -6.61 -22.75
CA ARG A 178 11.53 -7.42 -22.62
C ARG A 178 12.44 -6.96 -21.48
N ARG A 179 12.84 -7.93 -20.66
CA ARG A 179 14.05 -7.83 -19.84
C ARG A 179 15.30 -8.10 -20.69
N ARG A 180 16.46 -7.59 -20.28
CA ARG A 180 17.75 -7.65 -21.02
C ARG A 180 18.19 -9.07 -21.44
N GLU A 181 17.61 -10.12 -20.87
CA GLU A 181 18.00 -11.52 -21.06
C GLU A 181 16.92 -12.37 -21.79
N GLU A 182 15.81 -11.78 -22.24
CA GLU A 182 14.68 -12.51 -22.83
C GLU A 182 14.87 -12.91 -24.32
N PRO A 183 14.14 -13.94 -24.80
CA PRO A 183 14.23 -14.44 -26.17
C PRO A 183 13.91 -13.38 -27.25
N LYS A 184 14.65 -13.42 -28.37
CA LYS A 184 14.38 -12.58 -29.55
C LYS A 184 13.20 -13.12 -30.37
N GLY A 185 12.37 -12.20 -30.89
CA GLY A 185 11.17 -12.43 -31.70
C GLY A 185 9.85 -12.48 -30.91
N LEU A 186 8.75 -12.06 -31.55
CA LEU A 186 7.40 -12.03 -30.94
C LEU A 186 6.93 -13.42 -30.49
N ARG A 187 7.09 -14.45 -31.33
CA ARG A 187 6.68 -15.83 -31.00
C ARG A 187 7.30 -16.33 -29.70
N SER A 188 8.60 -16.12 -29.51
CA SER A 188 9.31 -16.55 -28.31
C SER A 188 8.86 -15.78 -27.07
N ALA A 189 8.58 -14.49 -27.19
CA ALA A 189 8.03 -13.67 -26.11
C ALA A 189 6.60 -14.09 -25.73
N VAL A 190 5.75 -14.40 -26.71
CA VAL A 190 4.40 -14.95 -26.48
C VAL A 190 4.50 -16.31 -25.78
N ALA A 191 5.39 -17.20 -26.24
CA ALA A 191 5.60 -18.51 -25.62
C ALA A 191 6.06 -18.39 -24.16
N ALA A 192 7.01 -17.49 -23.88
CA ALA A 192 7.51 -17.25 -22.52
C ALA A 192 6.40 -16.75 -21.58
N SER A 193 5.59 -15.78 -22.03
CA SER A 193 4.50 -15.23 -21.20
C SER A 193 3.36 -16.22 -20.96
N ILE A 194 3.00 -17.04 -21.96
CA ILE A 194 2.02 -18.11 -21.75
C ILE A 194 2.57 -19.15 -20.76
N ALA A 195 3.84 -19.56 -20.93
CA ALA A 195 4.47 -20.52 -20.03
C ALA A 195 4.53 -20.01 -18.58
N LEU A 196 4.88 -18.74 -18.37
CA LEU A 196 4.86 -18.09 -17.06
C LEU A 196 3.44 -18.07 -16.47
N ASN A 197 2.45 -17.62 -17.25
CA ASN A 197 1.06 -17.54 -16.81
C ASN A 197 0.53 -18.91 -16.38
N ASP A 198 0.71 -19.94 -17.23
CA ASP A 198 0.26 -21.30 -16.95
C ASP A 198 0.99 -21.86 -15.72
N THR A 199 2.31 -21.72 -15.65
CA THR A 199 3.12 -22.22 -14.53
C THR A 199 2.66 -21.58 -13.22
N TRP A 200 2.43 -20.26 -13.22
CA TRP A 200 1.97 -19.54 -12.05
C TRP A 200 0.55 -19.98 -11.63
N GLY A 201 -0.41 -19.98 -12.57
CA GLY A 201 -1.78 -20.38 -12.31
C GLY A 201 -1.88 -21.79 -11.71
N TRP A 202 -1.17 -22.75 -12.30
CA TRP A 202 -1.16 -24.13 -11.79
C TRP A 202 -0.35 -24.32 -10.51
N THR A 203 0.63 -23.46 -10.23
CA THR A 203 1.33 -23.42 -8.93
C THR A 203 0.37 -22.96 -7.83
N LEU A 204 -0.42 -21.91 -8.08
CA LEU A 204 -1.45 -21.45 -7.13
C LEU A 204 -2.57 -22.49 -6.95
N ALA A 205 -2.90 -23.25 -8.01
CA ALA A 205 -3.89 -24.31 -7.97
C ALA A 205 -3.56 -25.45 -6.98
N PHE A 206 -2.30 -25.58 -6.53
CA PHE A 206 -1.98 -26.46 -5.39
C PHE A 206 -2.81 -26.10 -4.16
N GLY A 207 -3.03 -24.81 -3.89
CA GLY A 207 -3.82 -24.32 -2.74
C GLY A 207 -5.31 -24.63 -2.82
N ASN A 208 -5.82 -25.08 -3.98
CA ASN A 208 -7.20 -25.49 -4.14
C ASN A 208 -7.35 -27.01 -3.89
N PRO A 209 -7.95 -27.44 -2.76
CA PRO A 209 -8.12 -28.85 -2.45
C PRO A 209 -9.12 -29.57 -3.38
N GLU A 210 -9.97 -28.84 -4.09
CA GLU A 210 -10.93 -29.42 -5.06
C GLU A 210 -10.24 -29.88 -6.35
N ILE A 211 -9.02 -29.40 -6.62
CA ILE A 211 -8.23 -29.82 -7.77
C ILE A 211 -7.37 -31.03 -7.37
N PRO A 212 -7.64 -32.24 -7.90
CA PRO A 212 -6.86 -33.42 -7.56
C PRO A 212 -5.44 -33.35 -8.15
N ARG A 213 -4.47 -33.99 -7.50
CA ARG A 213 -3.06 -34.01 -7.95
C ARG A 213 -2.89 -34.58 -9.37
N SER A 214 -3.76 -35.50 -9.79
CA SER A 214 -3.77 -36.03 -11.16
C SER A 214 -4.05 -34.94 -12.21
N ARG A 215 -4.90 -33.96 -11.90
CA ARG A 215 -5.15 -32.81 -12.77
C ARG A 215 -3.99 -31.83 -12.77
N LEU A 216 -3.35 -31.59 -11.61
CA LEU A 216 -2.12 -30.81 -11.54
C LEU A 216 -1.02 -31.45 -12.41
N LEU A 217 -0.82 -32.77 -12.28
CA LEU A 217 0.15 -33.52 -13.07
C LEU A 217 -0.13 -33.38 -14.58
N GLU A 218 -1.38 -33.58 -15.00
CA GLU A 218 -1.79 -33.41 -16.41
C GLU A 218 -1.47 -32.00 -16.93
N ALA A 219 -1.74 -30.97 -16.13
CA ALA A 219 -1.45 -29.58 -16.48
C ALA A 219 0.05 -29.30 -16.59
N PHE A 220 0.85 -29.70 -15.60
CA PHE A 220 2.29 -29.47 -15.65
C PHE A 220 2.99 -30.29 -16.74
N THR A 221 2.56 -31.53 -17.01
CA THR A 221 3.07 -32.29 -18.17
C THR A 221 2.78 -31.56 -19.48
N ARG A 222 1.58 -31.00 -19.63
CA ARG A 222 1.21 -30.21 -20.81
C ARG A 222 2.07 -28.96 -20.97
N ILE A 223 2.38 -28.24 -19.88
CA ILE A 223 3.30 -27.10 -19.90
C ILE A 223 4.71 -27.55 -20.33
N GLN A 224 5.19 -28.65 -19.74
CA GLN A 224 6.51 -29.23 -20.05
C GLN A 224 6.66 -29.57 -21.54
N ASP A 225 5.62 -30.17 -22.13
CA ASP A 225 5.61 -30.58 -23.54
C ASP A 225 5.47 -29.40 -24.51
N ARG A 226 4.66 -28.38 -24.15
CA ARG A 226 4.38 -27.22 -25.02
C ARG A 226 5.50 -26.18 -25.01
N PHE A 227 6.19 -26.03 -23.88
CA PHE A 227 7.17 -24.97 -23.66
C PHE A 227 8.52 -25.54 -23.16
N PRO A 228 9.19 -26.41 -23.95
CA PRO A 228 10.46 -27.01 -23.55
C PRO A 228 11.59 -25.99 -23.36
N ASP A 229 11.51 -24.85 -24.06
CA ASP A 229 12.52 -23.78 -24.02
C ASP A 229 12.19 -22.65 -23.02
N SER A 230 11.14 -22.82 -22.19
CA SER A 230 10.79 -21.84 -21.16
C SER A 230 11.85 -21.80 -20.06
N GLU A 231 12.11 -20.62 -19.49
CA GLU A 231 12.94 -20.46 -18.30
C GLU A 231 12.41 -21.25 -17.09
N HIS A 232 11.10 -21.52 -17.05
CA HIS A 232 10.45 -22.30 -16.00
C HIS A 232 10.50 -23.81 -16.25
N HIS A 233 11.08 -24.29 -17.36
CA HIS A 233 11.05 -25.71 -17.72
C HIS A 233 11.66 -26.60 -16.63
N ALA A 234 12.76 -26.18 -16.01
CA ALA A 234 13.40 -26.94 -14.92
C ALA A 234 12.47 -27.09 -13.70
N PHE A 235 11.78 -26.01 -13.33
CA PHE A 235 10.81 -25.99 -12.24
C PHE A 235 9.59 -26.88 -12.54
N VAL A 236 9.02 -26.75 -13.74
CA VAL A 236 7.88 -27.56 -14.20
C VAL A 236 8.25 -29.05 -14.22
N LYS A 237 9.44 -29.38 -14.72
CA LYS A 237 9.95 -30.76 -14.76
C LYS A 237 10.06 -31.37 -13.36
N GLU A 238 10.61 -30.63 -12.40
CA GLU A 238 10.67 -31.07 -11.00
C GLU A 238 9.26 -31.37 -10.46
N ILE A 239 8.28 -30.50 -10.74
CA ILE A 239 6.89 -30.71 -10.32
C ILE A 239 6.33 -32.02 -10.89
N VAL A 240 6.53 -32.29 -12.19
CA VAL A 240 6.06 -33.51 -12.84
C VAL A 240 6.72 -34.75 -12.22
N GLU A 241 8.03 -34.70 -11.98
CA GLU A 241 8.81 -35.79 -11.39
C GLU A 241 8.34 -36.15 -9.97
N VAL A 242 7.90 -35.16 -9.18
CA VAL A 242 7.38 -35.38 -7.81
C VAL A 242 5.89 -35.74 -7.80
N LEU A 243 5.05 -35.10 -8.62
CA LEU A 243 3.61 -35.38 -8.66
C LEU A 243 3.29 -36.78 -9.20
N GLY A 244 4.08 -37.29 -10.16
CA GLY A 244 3.86 -38.61 -10.75
C GLY A 244 3.77 -39.75 -9.72
N PRO A 245 4.79 -39.92 -8.85
CA PRO A 245 4.75 -40.86 -7.73
C PRO A 245 3.61 -40.57 -6.75
N MET A 246 3.39 -39.30 -6.38
CA MET A 246 2.36 -38.93 -5.40
C MET A 246 0.95 -39.36 -5.83
N VAL A 247 0.61 -39.22 -7.12
CA VAL A 247 -0.69 -39.66 -7.65
C VAL A 247 -0.88 -41.17 -7.48
N LYS A 248 0.16 -41.97 -7.70
CA LYS A 248 0.11 -43.42 -7.49
C LYS A 248 -0.04 -43.78 -6.02
N GLU A 249 0.70 -43.09 -5.15
CA GLU A 249 0.59 -43.27 -3.70
C GLU A 249 -0.83 -42.95 -3.20
N ASP A 250 -1.45 -41.88 -3.71
CA ASP A 250 -2.82 -41.52 -3.35
C ASP A 250 -3.83 -42.62 -3.77
N GLU A 251 -3.67 -43.18 -4.97
CA GLU A 251 -4.49 -44.29 -5.45
C GLU A 251 -4.28 -45.59 -4.65
N GLU A 252 -3.06 -45.87 -4.21
CA GLU A 252 -2.73 -47.03 -3.38
C GLU A 252 -3.25 -46.87 -1.96
N HIS A 253 -3.07 -45.70 -1.37
CA HIS A 253 -3.56 -45.37 -0.03
C HIS A 253 -5.08 -45.38 0.04
N ALA A 254 -5.78 -44.83 -0.96
CA ALA A 254 -7.24 -44.84 -1.01
C ALA A 254 -7.85 -46.25 -0.96
N LYS A 255 -7.10 -47.30 -1.34
CA LYS A 255 -7.55 -48.71 -1.27
C LYS A 255 -7.44 -49.31 0.14
N THR A 256 -6.58 -48.74 0.99
CA THR A 256 -6.26 -49.28 2.32
C THR A 256 -6.59 -48.30 3.46
N ALA A 257 -6.99 -47.08 3.13
CA ALA A 257 -7.34 -46.02 4.08
C ALA A 257 -8.44 -46.47 5.05
N ARG A 258 -8.23 -46.20 6.32
CA ARG A 258 -9.20 -46.42 7.41
C ARG A 258 -9.48 -45.10 8.12
N PRO A 259 -10.68 -44.91 8.71
CA PRO A 259 -10.99 -43.73 9.51
C PRO A 259 -9.97 -43.53 10.65
N LEU A 260 -9.61 -42.28 10.93
CA LEU A 260 -8.61 -41.93 11.95
C LEU A 260 -8.97 -42.47 13.35
N GLU A 261 -10.27 -42.61 13.63
CA GLU A 261 -10.81 -43.12 14.90
C GLU A 261 -10.55 -44.62 15.10
N GLU A 262 -10.32 -45.37 14.03
CA GLU A 262 -10.07 -46.82 14.05
C GLU A 262 -8.59 -47.18 14.16
N LEU A 263 -7.70 -46.18 14.04
CA LEU A 263 -6.24 -46.37 14.05
C LEU A 263 -5.68 -46.32 15.47
N THR A 264 -4.70 -47.20 15.75
CA THR A 264 -3.92 -47.13 17.00
C THR A 264 -2.98 -45.94 17.00
N GLY A 265 -2.42 -45.54 18.14
CA GLY A 265 -1.59 -44.32 18.27
C GLY A 265 -0.52 -44.16 17.19
N LYS A 266 0.31 -45.20 16.94
CA LYS A 266 1.35 -45.13 15.90
C LYS A 266 0.79 -45.11 14.48
N GLU A 267 -0.24 -45.90 14.20
CA GLU A 267 -0.91 -45.92 12.90
C GLU A 267 -1.58 -44.56 12.62
N ARG A 268 -2.13 -43.92 13.64
CA ARG A 268 -2.76 -42.61 13.55
C ARG A 268 -1.74 -41.51 13.25
N VAL A 269 -0.56 -41.54 13.90
CA VAL A 269 0.54 -40.63 13.54
C VAL A 269 0.95 -40.84 12.08
N ALA A 270 1.13 -42.10 11.65
CA ALA A 270 1.55 -42.42 10.28
C ALA A 270 0.54 -41.90 9.25
N GLU A 271 -0.74 -42.07 9.52
CA GLU A 271 -1.82 -41.54 8.70
C GLU A 271 -1.82 -40.01 8.65
N LEU A 272 -1.66 -39.32 9.79
CA LEU A 272 -1.61 -37.86 9.82
C LEU A 272 -0.35 -37.32 9.11
N VAL A 273 0.79 -38.00 9.23
CA VAL A 273 2.01 -37.68 8.47
C VAL A 273 1.77 -37.88 6.97
N PHE A 274 1.08 -38.95 6.57
CA PHE A 274 0.68 -39.15 5.18
C PHE A 274 -0.18 -37.98 4.70
N GLN A 275 -1.17 -37.55 5.50
CA GLN A 275 -2.10 -36.45 5.21
C GLN A 275 -1.49 -35.04 5.26
N LEU A 276 -0.24 -34.86 5.74
CA LEU A 276 0.45 -33.56 5.63
C LEU A 276 0.57 -33.08 4.18
N ARG A 277 0.55 -34.01 3.20
CA ARG A 277 0.48 -33.68 1.76
C ARG A 277 -0.78 -32.89 1.38
N ASP A 278 -1.82 -32.92 2.22
CA ASP A 278 -3.07 -32.18 2.08
C ASP A 278 -3.13 -30.95 3.00
N GLN A 279 -2.06 -30.62 3.73
CA GLN A 279 -2.00 -29.43 4.58
C GLN A 279 -2.07 -28.16 3.72
N ASN A 280 -3.01 -27.26 4.03
CA ASN A 280 -3.33 -26.06 3.25
C ASN A 280 -3.16 -24.78 4.09
N GLY A 281 -1.94 -24.56 4.57
CA GLY A 281 -1.52 -23.33 5.24
C GLY A 281 -1.67 -22.10 4.34
N GLN A 282 -1.69 -20.93 4.97
CA GLN A 282 -1.94 -19.66 4.29
C GLN A 282 -0.92 -18.61 4.72
N GLN A 283 -0.70 -17.62 3.86
CA GLN A 283 0.15 -16.47 4.14
C GLN A 283 -0.70 -15.20 4.26
N TRP A 284 -0.54 -14.45 5.36
CA TRP A 284 -1.36 -13.26 5.67
C TRP A 284 -0.65 -11.91 5.46
N SER A 285 0.67 -11.88 5.31
CA SER A 285 1.44 -10.63 5.14
C SER A 285 2.46 -10.72 4.01
N GLN A 286 2.89 -9.56 3.51
CA GLN A 286 3.91 -9.42 2.47
C GLN A 286 4.86 -8.25 2.80
N PRO A 287 6.13 -8.50 3.20
CA PRO A 287 6.76 -9.82 3.32
C PRO A 287 6.16 -10.65 4.47
N GLY A 288 6.22 -11.96 4.34
CA GLY A 288 5.70 -12.93 5.29
C GLY A 288 6.11 -14.35 4.89
N GLU A 289 5.61 -15.34 5.61
CA GLU A 289 5.77 -16.77 5.28
C GLU A 289 4.43 -17.48 5.38
N CYS A 290 4.29 -18.58 4.66
CA CYS A 290 3.13 -19.45 4.77
C CYS A 290 3.13 -20.12 6.15
N ASP A 291 2.10 -19.89 6.95
CA ASP A 291 1.89 -20.57 8.23
C ASP A 291 1.05 -21.82 7.97
N VAL A 292 1.64 -23.00 8.19
CA VAL A 292 0.96 -24.28 7.93
C VAL A 292 -0.26 -24.48 8.82
N PHE A 293 -0.38 -23.76 9.94
CA PHE A 293 -1.51 -23.83 10.86
C PHE A 293 -2.67 -22.91 10.51
N LEU A 294 -2.51 -22.00 9.54
CA LEU A 294 -3.61 -21.20 8.97
C LEU A 294 -4.46 -21.99 7.98
N ASP A 295 -4.61 -23.29 8.22
CA ASP A 295 -5.44 -24.19 7.43
C ASP A 295 -6.93 -23.91 7.66
N PRO A 296 -7.79 -23.91 6.61
CA PRO A 296 -9.24 -23.72 6.76
C PRO A 296 -9.91 -24.70 7.72
N ARG A 297 -9.35 -25.91 7.90
CA ARG A 297 -9.81 -26.93 8.85
C ARG A 297 -9.41 -26.63 10.30
N ARG A 298 -8.52 -25.66 10.52
CA ARG A 298 -8.05 -25.21 11.85
C ARG A 298 -7.52 -26.39 12.68
N ASP A 299 -8.14 -26.60 13.84
CA ASP A 299 -7.87 -27.63 14.83
C ASP A 299 -8.03 -29.08 14.33
N ALA A 300 -8.70 -29.28 13.20
CA ALA A 300 -8.90 -30.57 12.55
C ALA A 300 -7.88 -30.85 11.43
N SER A 301 -6.96 -29.91 11.15
CA SER A 301 -5.91 -30.13 10.17
C SER A 301 -4.89 -31.19 10.63
N PRO A 302 -4.24 -31.91 9.70
CA PRO A 302 -3.20 -32.89 10.02
C PRO A 302 -2.10 -32.33 10.92
N ALA A 303 -1.57 -31.14 10.61
CA ALA A 303 -0.55 -30.48 11.42
C ALA A 303 -1.04 -30.20 12.86
N ALA A 304 -2.25 -29.65 13.03
CA ALA A 304 -2.79 -29.36 14.36
C ALA A 304 -3.04 -30.63 15.19
N LEU A 305 -3.48 -31.73 14.55
CA LEU A 305 -3.67 -33.02 15.20
C LEU A 305 -2.33 -33.64 15.64
N LEU A 306 -1.28 -33.56 14.81
CA LEU A 306 0.06 -34.03 15.17
C LEU A 306 0.64 -33.25 16.37
N VAL A 307 0.44 -31.93 16.43
CA VAL A 307 0.82 -31.12 17.59
C VAL A 307 0.09 -31.56 18.86
N LYS A 308 -1.22 -31.88 18.77
CA LYS A 308 -2.01 -32.39 19.91
C LYS A 308 -1.52 -33.74 20.41
N MET A 309 -0.97 -34.59 19.54
CA MET A 309 -0.33 -35.85 19.94
C MET A 309 1.02 -35.64 20.65
N GLY A 310 1.65 -34.47 20.46
CA GLY A 310 2.87 -34.08 21.16
C GLY A 310 4.04 -35.02 20.85
N HIS A 311 4.75 -35.47 21.90
CA HIS A 311 5.96 -36.26 21.76
C HIS A 311 5.77 -37.62 21.07
N GLU A 312 4.56 -38.18 21.04
CA GLU A 312 4.27 -39.44 20.35
C GLU A 312 4.47 -39.33 18.83
N ALA A 313 4.28 -38.12 18.27
CA ALA A 313 4.44 -37.87 16.83
C ALA A 313 5.91 -37.68 16.42
N VAL A 314 6.78 -37.28 17.33
CA VAL A 314 8.16 -36.84 17.03
C VAL A 314 8.98 -37.87 16.25
N PRO A 315 9.01 -39.17 16.60
CA PRO A 315 9.83 -40.13 15.86
C PRO A 315 9.48 -40.22 14.37
N GLN A 316 8.18 -40.23 14.03
CA GLN A 316 7.74 -40.32 12.63
C GLN A 316 7.85 -38.98 11.90
N LEU A 317 7.73 -37.85 12.61
CA LEU A 317 8.01 -36.54 12.04
C LEU A 317 9.48 -36.40 11.63
N LEU A 318 10.41 -36.87 12.46
CA LEU A 318 11.85 -36.88 12.15
C LEU A 318 12.18 -37.68 10.89
N GLU A 319 11.42 -38.74 10.60
CA GLU A 319 11.60 -39.56 9.39
C GLU A 319 11.21 -38.82 8.11
N VAL A 320 10.36 -37.79 8.19
CA VAL A 320 9.81 -37.06 7.03
C VAL A 320 10.24 -35.60 6.93
N VAL A 321 11.15 -35.11 7.77
CA VAL A 321 11.68 -33.72 7.69
C VAL A 321 12.31 -33.41 6.33
N GLU A 322 12.89 -34.42 5.68
CA GLU A 322 13.50 -34.30 4.35
C GLU A 322 12.54 -34.69 3.20
N ASP A 323 11.26 -34.92 3.49
CA ASP A 323 10.31 -35.38 2.49
C ASP A 323 9.96 -34.27 1.49
N ALA A 324 10.32 -34.51 0.22
CA ALA A 324 10.17 -33.57 -0.89
C ALA A 324 8.79 -33.59 -1.57
N ARG A 325 7.84 -34.43 -1.11
CA ARG A 325 6.47 -34.44 -1.64
C ARG A 325 5.78 -33.10 -1.40
N PHE A 326 4.97 -32.65 -2.35
CA PHE A 326 4.24 -31.39 -2.25
C PHE A 326 3.10 -31.44 -1.23
N THR A 327 2.79 -30.27 -0.66
CA THR A 327 1.61 -30.03 0.15
C THR A 327 0.55 -29.24 -0.65
N ARG A 328 -0.50 -28.77 0.03
CA ARG A 328 -1.44 -27.77 -0.51
C ARG A 328 -1.09 -26.35 -0.06
N SER A 329 0.01 -26.16 0.66
CA SER A 329 0.42 -24.86 1.19
C SER A 329 1.33 -24.15 0.17
N VAL A 330 0.94 -22.94 -0.25
CA VAL A 330 1.70 -22.14 -1.23
C VAL A 330 2.15 -20.85 -0.55
N GLY A 331 3.46 -20.68 -0.43
CA GLY A 331 4.08 -19.48 0.09
C GLY A 331 4.60 -18.57 -1.02
N TYR A 332 4.75 -17.27 -0.74
CA TYR A 332 5.27 -16.30 -1.71
C TYR A 332 5.93 -15.10 -1.05
N TRP A 333 6.87 -14.45 -1.73
CA TRP A 333 7.44 -13.18 -1.26
C TRP A 333 6.51 -11.98 -1.52
N ARG A 334 6.05 -11.86 -2.77
CA ARG A 334 5.07 -10.88 -3.25
C ARG A 334 4.03 -11.62 -4.07
N ASN A 335 2.76 -11.41 -3.79
CA ASN A 335 1.68 -12.07 -4.54
C ASN A 335 1.57 -11.58 -5.99
N PHE A 336 2.25 -10.50 -6.36
CA PHE A 336 2.31 -9.95 -7.71
C PHE A 336 3.59 -10.32 -8.47
N SER A 337 4.43 -11.24 -7.96
CA SER A 337 5.61 -11.75 -8.66
C SER A 337 5.74 -13.27 -8.52
N PHE A 338 5.93 -13.97 -9.63
CA PHE A 338 6.08 -15.42 -9.63
C PHE A 338 7.38 -15.91 -8.96
N ASP A 339 8.49 -15.16 -9.05
CA ASP A 339 9.83 -15.55 -8.54
C ASP A 339 9.84 -15.93 -7.04
N GLY A 340 8.86 -15.42 -6.30
CA GLY A 340 8.68 -15.69 -4.88
C GLY A 340 7.87 -16.94 -4.55
N HIS A 341 7.08 -17.49 -5.48
CA HIS A 341 6.12 -18.56 -5.20
C HIS A 341 6.81 -19.90 -4.97
N HIS A 342 6.38 -20.61 -3.92
CA HIS A 342 6.94 -21.90 -3.52
C HIS A 342 5.84 -22.78 -2.95
N VAL A 343 5.65 -23.98 -3.49
CA VAL A 343 4.79 -24.99 -2.89
C VAL A 343 5.58 -25.69 -1.79
N LEU A 344 5.13 -25.54 -0.54
CA LEU A 344 5.79 -26.14 0.62
C LEU A 344 5.76 -27.66 0.50
N ARG A 345 6.81 -28.29 1.04
CA ARG A 345 6.97 -29.75 1.07
C ARG A 345 6.44 -30.34 2.37
N VAL A 346 6.20 -31.64 2.37
CA VAL A 346 5.83 -32.38 3.58
C VAL A 346 6.89 -32.17 4.68
N GLY A 347 8.17 -32.08 4.31
CA GLY A 347 9.26 -31.72 5.20
C GLY A 347 9.09 -30.34 5.86
N ASP A 348 8.67 -29.31 5.11
CA ASP A 348 8.43 -27.97 5.67
C ASP A 348 7.31 -28.00 6.71
N CYS A 349 6.21 -28.73 6.43
CA CYS A 349 5.14 -28.95 7.39
C CYS A 349 5.60 -29.73 8.63
N ALA A 350 6.36 -30.81 8.44
CA ALA A 350 6.89 -31.60 9.54
C ALA A 350 7.82 -30.78 10.45
N LYS A 351 8.64 -29.90 9.86
CA LYS A 351 9.47 -28.93 10.57
C LYS A 351 8.61 -28.03 11.46
N GLU A 352 7.58 -27.39 10.94
CA GLU A 352 6.74 -26.48 11.73
C GLU A 352 5.96 -27.20 12.84
N VAL A 353 5.52 -28.43 12.59
CA VAL A 353 4.92 -29.29 13.63
C VAL A 353 5.93 -29.60 14.74
N LEU A 354 7.17 -29.94 14.39
CA LEU A 354 8.25 -30.17 15.38
C LEU A 354 8.59 -28.91 16.16
N GLU A 355 8.65 -27.74 15.52
CA GLU A 355 8.90 -26.46 16.19
C GLU A 355 7.78 -26.14 17.20
N ARG A 356 6.52 -26.41 16.84
CA ARG A 356 5.36 -26.21 17.72
C ARG A 356 5.33 -27.18 18.90
N ILE A 357 5.72 -28.45 18.69
CA ILE A 357 5.82 -29.45 19.77
C ILE A 357 6.97 -29.09 20.72
N SER A 358 8.13 -28.72 20.17
CA SER A 358 9.34 -28.47 20.94
C SER A 358 9.38 -27.10 21.63
N GLY A 359 8.63 -26.12 21.13
CA GLY A 359 8.68 -24.74 21.60
C GLY A 359 9.99 -24.03 21.23
N ARG A 360 10.61 -24.40 20.11
CA ARG A 360 11.82 -23.77 19.58
C ARG A 360 11.86 -23.85 18.07
N SER A 361 12.61 -22.96 17.44
CA SER A 361 12.92 -23.05 16.02
C SER A 361 14.12 -23.97 15.74
N PHE A 362 14.05 -24.68 14.62
CA PHE A 362 15.14 -25.47 14.05
C PHE A 362 15.67 -24.88 12.73
N TYR A 363 14.94 -23.94 12.14
CA TYR A 363 15.26 -23.34 10.85
C TYR A 363 15.23 -21.81 10.91
N VAL A 364 16.31 -21.17 10.47
CA VAL A 364 16.36 -19.73 10.25
C VAL A 364 16.47 -19.48 8.75
N ARG A 365 15.51 -18.75 8.20
CA ARG A 365 15.49 -18.42 6.78
C ARG A 365 16.67 -17.56 6.37
N SER A 366 17.22 -17.85 5.19
CA SER A 366 18.33 -17.10 4.60
C SER A 366 17.90 -15.79 3.93
N SER A 367 16.61 -15.67 3.59
CA SER A 367 16.04 -14.50 2.91
C SER A 367 14.56 -14.31 3.27
N THR A 368 13.95 -13.22 2.80
CA THR A 368 12.51 -12.93 2.96
C THR A 368 11.60 -13.83 2.12
N SER A 369 12.16 -14.71 1.28
CA SER A 369 11.45 -15.70 0.47
C SER A 369 11.89 -17.15 0.76
N GLY A 370 12.71 -17.34 1.80
CA GLY A 370 13.31 -18.62 2.15
C GLY A 370 12.35 -19.58 2.82
N TYR A 371 12.45 -20.86 2.45
CA TYR A 371 11.78 -21.99 3.10
C TYR A 371 12.83 -23.08 3.34
N MET A 372 12.63 -23.96 4.33
CA MET A 372 13.63 -24.97 4.68
C MET A 372 14.00 -25.84 3.46
N SER A 373 13.01 -26.31 2.71
CA SER A 373 13.24 -27.10 1.51
C SER A 373 13.94 -26.29 0.40
N ARG A 374 13.60 -25.00 0.24
CA ARG A 374 14.14 -24.11 -0.79
C ARG A 374 15.60 -23.73 -0.50
N ASP A 375 15.92 -23.54 0.77
CA ASP A 375 17.25 -23.16 1.25
C ASP A 375 18.19 -24.37 1.38
N GLY A 376 17.72 -25.59 1.08
CA GLY A 376 18.50 -26.82 1.24
C GLY A 376 18.83 -27.14 2.71
N ALA A 377 18.03 -26.65 3.65
CA ALA A 377 18.31 -26.73 5.09
C ALA A 377 17.77 -28.00 5.78
N ALA A 378 17.03 -28.85 5.07
CA ALA A 378 16.32 -30.00 5.65
C ALA A 378 17.24 -30.96 6.44
N GLY A 379 18.44 -31.26 5.93
CA GLY A 379 19.40 -32.12 6.63
C GLY A 379 19.89 -31.50 7.95
N SER A 380 20.22 -30.20 7.95
CA SER A 380 20.62 -29.49 9.17
C SER A 380 19.48 -29.39 10.19
N VAL A 381 18.25 -29.17 9.73
CA VAL A 381 17.06 -29.15 10.59
C VAL A 381 16.86 -30.52 11.25
N ARG A 382 16.97 -31.61 10.48
CA ARG A 382 16.87 -32.97 11.01
C ARG A 382 17.92 -33.22 12.09
N GLU A 383 19.19 -32.90 11.83
CA GLU A 383 20.27 -33.07 12.82
C GLU A 383 19.97 -32.33 14.13
N GLN A 384 19.49 -31.08 14.04
CA GLN A 384 19.12 -30.28 15.20
C GLN A 384 17.90 -30.86 15.95
N ALA A 385 16.89 -31.31 15.23
CA ALA A 385 15.69 -31.91 15.80
C ALA A 385 15.99 -33.27 16.46
N GLU A 386 16.84 -34.10 15.85
CA GLU A 386 17.31 -35.35 16.45
C GLU A 386 18.15 -35.12 17.71
N ALA A 387 19.02 -34.11 17.70
CA ALA A 387 19.80 -33.73 18.88
C ALA A 387 18.88 -33.29 20.03
N TRP A 388 17.91 -32.42 19.75
CA TRP A 388 16.89 -32.01 20.71
C TRP A 388 16.11 -33.22 21.26
N TRP A 389 15.69 -34.14 20.40
CA TRP A 389 14.92 -35.31 20.83
C TRP A 389 15.74 -36.22 21.76
N LYS A 390 17.03 -36.43 21.48
CA LYS A 390 17.96 -37.17 22.37
C LYS A 390 18.15 -36.47 23.72
N GLU A 391 18.26 -35.14 23.73
CA GLU A 391 18.32 -34.35 24.97
C GLU A 391 17.03 -34.49 25.80
N LEU A 392 15.87 -34.39 25.15
CA LEU A 392 14.58 -34.55 25.80
C LEU A 392 14.41 -35.93 26.42
N GLN A 393 14.84 -36.99 25.71
CA GLN A 393 14.81 -38.35 26.23
C GLN A 393 15.73 -38.56 27.44
N SER A 394 16.87 -37.88 27.50
CA SER A 394 17.86 -38.06 28.58
C SER A 394 17.60 -37.18 29.80
N LYS A 395 17.15 -35.94 29.60
CA LYS A 395 16.97 -34.94 30.68
C LYS A 395 15.51 -34.75 31.10
N GLY A 396 14.57 -35.15 30.26
CA GLY A 396 13.16 -34.82 30.39
C GLY A 396 12.82 -33.41 29.89
N GLU A 397 11.58 -33.23 29.46
CA GLU A 397 11.10 -31.99 28.81
C GLU A 397 11.30 -30.75 29.68
N THR A 398 10.93 -30.80 30.96
CA THR A 398 11.03 -29.63 31.84
C THR A 398 12.46 -29.12 31.95
N GLN A 399 13.45 -30.00 32.03
CA GLN A 399 14.86 -29.60 32.15
C GLN A 399 15.40 -29.02 30.83
N VAL A 400 14.99 -29.57 29.68
CA VAL A 400 15.33 -29.01 28.37
C VAL A 400 14.75 -27.60 28.20
N LEU A 401 13.50 -27.39 28.63
CA LEU A 401 12.88 -26.06 28.59
C LEU A 401 13.56 -25.07 29.52
N VAL A 402 13.92 -25.47 30.74
CA VAL A 402 14.72 -24.64 31.66
C VAL A 402 16.00 -24.16 30.98
N GLU A 403 16.80 -25.08 30.45
CA GLU A 403 18.07 -24.75 29.78
C GLU A 403 17.87 -23.89 28.52
N ALA A 404 16.75 -24.05 27.80
CA ALA A 404 16.43 -23.24 26.63
C ALA A 404 16.08 -21.80 27.02
N VAL A 405 15.25 -21.61 28.06
CA VAL A 405 14.86 -20.28 28.56
C VAL A 405 16.06 -19.52 29.11
N GLU A 406 16.96 -20.20 29.83
CA GLU A 406 18.15 -19.60 30.43
C GLU A 406 19.11 -18.98 29.39
N LYS A 407 19.04 -19.37 28.11
CA LYS A 407 19.90 -18.82 27.05
C LYS A 407 19.60 -17.36 26.71
N GLY A 408 18.35 -16.92 26.85
CA GLY A 408 17.94 -15.55 26.49
C GLY A 408 18.02 -15.25 24.99
N ASP A 409 17.94 -16.27 24.13
CA ASP A 409 17.99 -16.16 22.68
C ASP A 409 16.58 -16.16 22.05
N ARG A 410 16.50 -16.17 20.72
CA ARG A 410 15.24 -16.14 19.96
C ARG A 410 14.30 -17.32 20.21
N ASN A 411 14.77 -18.43 20.78
CA ASN A 411 13.93 -19.58 21.13
C ASN A 411 13.45 -19.54 22.58
N SER A 412 14.01 -18.64 23.40
CA SER A 412 13.71 -18.56 24.83
C SER A 412 12.24 -18.17 25.12
N PRO A 413 11.57 -17.27 24.37
CA PRO A 413 10.19 -16.90 24.65
C PRO A 413 9.19 -18.07 24.53
N GLU A 414 9.22 -18.82 23.42
CA GLU A 414 8.34 -19.95 23.20
C GLU A 414 8.60 -21.08 24.21
N ALA A 415 9.88 -21.31 24.55
CA ALA A 415 10.26 -22.24 25.62
C ALA A 415 9.73 -21.77 26.99
N ALA A 416 9.73 -20.47 27.26
CA ALA A 416 9.23 -19.90 28.52
C ALA A 416 7.72 -20.04 28.64
N GLU A 417 6.97 -19.77 27.58
CA GLU A 417 5.52 -19.99 27.55
C GLU A 417 5.16 -21.46 27.78
N ARG A 418 5.90 -22.38 27.14
CA ARG A 418 5.69 -23.82 27.31
C ARG A 418 6.05 -24.26 28.74
N LEU A 419 7.16 -23.77 29.28
CA LEU A 419 7.57 -24.05 30.66
C LEU A 419 6.54 -23.55 31.67
N LEU A 420 6.00 -22.34 31.49
CA LEU A 420 4.97 -21.77 32.35
C LEU A 420 3.69 -22.63 32.36
N LYS A 421 3.30 -23.18 31.20
CA LYS A 421 2.13 -24.07 31.09
C LYS A 421 2.37 -25.44 31.74
N LEU A 422 3.57 -26.01 31.61
CA LEU A 422 3.89 -27.37 32.08
C LEU A 422 4.34 -27.43 33.55
N ALA A 423 5.15 -26.47 33.99
CA ALA A 423 5.76 -26.43 35.31
C ALA A 423 5.84 -24.96 35.81
N PRO A 424 4.70 -24.33 36.14
CA PRO A 424 4.64 -22.91 36.48
C PRO A 424 5.52 -22.54 37.69
N ASP A 425 5.66 -23.44 38.66
CA ASP A 425 6.51 -23.30 39.84
C ASP A 425 8.01 -23.27 39.51
N ARG A 426 8.40 -23.75 38.34
CA ARG A 426 9.79 -23.79 37.86
C ARG A 426 10.13 -22.71 36.84
N ALA A 427 9.15 -21.92 36.37
CA ALA A 427 9.34 -21.00 35.25
C ALA A 427 10.09 -19.71 35.62
N LEU A 428 9.91 -19.20 36.85
CA LEU A 428 10.43 -17.88 37.24
C LEU A 428 11.96 -17.79 37.16
N SER A 429 12.68 -18.68 37.84
CA SER A 429 14.15 -18.61 37.90
C SER A 429 14.83 -18.69 36.52
N PRO A 430 14.45 -19.63 35.62
CA PRO A 430 14.99 -19.68 34.26
C PRO A 430 14.72 -18.39 33.47
N ILE A 431 13.52 -17.81 33.57
CA ILE A 431 13.18 -16.56 32.89
C ILE A 431 14.08 -15.42 33.37
N LEU A 432 14.32 -15.30 34.68
CA LEU A 432 15.22 -14.27 35.21
C LEU A 432 16.66 -14.44 34.69
N THR A 433 17.16 -15.67 34.63
CA THR A 433 18.46 -15.99 34.03
C THR A 433 18.48 -15.65 32.53
N GLY A 434 17.43 -16.02 31.79
CA GLY A 434 17.27 -15.71 30.38
C GLY A 434 17.26 -14.22 30.11
N LEU A 435 16.56 -13.43 30.93
CA LEU A 435 16.61 -11.97 30.88
C LEU A 435 18.01 -11.44 31.12
N ALA A 436 18.78 -11.98 32.06
CA ALA A 436 20.16 -11.56 32.27
C ALA A 436 21.06 -11.87 31.05
N ASN A 437 20.78 -12.95 30.32
CA ASN A 437 21.57 -13.40 29.17
C ASN A 437 21.11 -12.78 27.83
N ALA A 438 19.89 -12.24 27.75
CA ALA A 438 19.32 -11.70 26.52
C ALA A 438 20.03 -10.41 26.06
N LYS A 439 20.63 -10.47 24.87
CA LYS A 439 21.41 -9.38 24.24
C LYS A 439 20.67 -8.64 23.13
N GLU A 440 19.51 -9.15 22.70
CA GLU A 440 18.67 -8.57 21.65
C GLU A 440 17.36 -8.04 22.25
N SER A 441 16.78 -6.99 21.65
CA SER A 441 15.55 -6.34 22.15
C SER A 441 14.35 -7.29 22.16
N TRP A 442 14.07 -7.93 21.02
CA TRP A 442 12.86 -8.74 20.85
C TRP A 442 12.79 -9.96 21.80
N PRO A 443 13.82 -10.82 21.92
CA PRO A 443 13.77 -11.95 22.86
C PRO A 443 13.58 -11.51 24.30
N ARG A 444 14.25 -10.41 24.70
CA ARG A 444 14.13 -9.85 26.05
C ARG A 444 12.72 -9.35 26.31
N ALA A 445 12.16 -8.52 25.43
CA ALA A 445 10.80 -8.01 25.56
C ALA A 445 9.75 -9.14 25.58
N ALA A 446 9.94 -10.18 24.77
CA ALA A 446 9.07 -11.36 24.78
C ALA A 446 9.16 -12.16 26.08
N LEU A 447 10.36 -12.40 26.63
CA LEU A 447 10.52 -13.02 27.96
C LEU A 447 9.89 -12.20 29.09
N VAL A 448 9.99 -10.87 29.01
CA VAL A 448 9.32 -9.96 29.96
C VAL A 448 7.80 -10.08 29.90
N ARG A 449 7.22 -10.27 28.70
CA ARG A 449 5.78 -10.53 28.57
C ARG A 449 5.37 -11.81 29.31
N VAL A 450 6.13 -12.90 29.15
CA VAL A 450 5.89 -14.16 29.90
C VAL A 450 6.06 -13.97 31.41
N LEU A 451 7.05 -13.18 31.84
CA LEU A 451 7.23 -12.80 33.25
C LEU A 451 6.00 -12.04 33.81
N GLY A 452 5.33 -11.25 32.95
CA GLY A 452 4.09 -10.54 33.25
C GLY A 452 2.92 -11.47 33.62
N ASP A 453 2.93 -12.72 33.14
CA ASP A 453 1.90 -13.72 33.43
C ASP A 453 2.19 -14.50 34.72
N ILE A 454 3.40 -14.41 35.27
CA ILE A 454 3.78 -15.10 36.52
C ILE A 454 3.32 -14.29 37.73
N PRO A 455 2.45 -14.85 38.61
CA PRO A 455 2.01 -14.18 39.82
C PRO A 455 3.12 -14.13 40.88
N GLY A 456 3.02 -13.17 41.80
CA GLY A 456 3.87 -13.10 43.00
C GLY A 456 4.83 -11.91 43.05
N ASP A 457 5.34 -11.64 44.26
CA ASP A 457 6.14 -10.46 44.57
C ASP A 457 7.51 -10.47 43.88
N GLU A 458 8.11 -11.65 43.69
CA GLU A 458 9.41 -11.78 43.02
C GLU A 458 9.31 -11.42 41.53
N ALA A 459 8.29 -11.90 40.83
CA ALA A 459 8.03 -11.50 39.45
C ALA A 459 7.71 -10.00 39.35
N ALA A 460 6.91 -9.46 40.27
CA ALA A 460 6.63 -8.02 40.32
C ALA A 460 7.89 -7.17 40.57
N LYS A 461 8.81 -7.65 41.41
CA LYS A 461 10.10 -7.00 41.65
C LYS A 461 10.96 -6.99 40.39
N ALA A 462 11.04 -8.12 39.68
CA ALA A 462 11.80 -8.22 38.43
C ALA A 462 11.23 -7.33 37.32
N LEU A 463 9.90 -7.29 37.16
CA LEU A 463 9.26 -6.37 36.21
C LEU A 463 9.55 -4.90 36.56
N ARG A 464 9.55 -4.53 37.85
CA ARG A 464 9.89 -3.16 38.30
C ARG A 464 11.34 -2.80 37.98
N GLU A 465 12.26 -3.73 38.17
CA GLU A 465 13.66 -3.54 37.80
C GLU A 465 13.82 -3.37 36.28
N GLU A 466 13.18 -4.23 35.49
CA GLU A 466 13.22 -4.13 34.03
C GLU A 466 12.56 -2.85 33.51
N ALA A 467 11.36 -2.49 33.98
CA ALA A 467 10.66 -1.27 33.56
C ALA A 467 11.44 0.02 33.86
N SER A 468 12.30 0.01 34.88
CA SER A 468 13.07 1.19 35.29
C SER A 468 14.50 1.24 34.75
N ARG A 469 15.13 0.10 34.48
CA ARG A 469 16.57 -0.01 34.14
C ARG A 469 16.88 -0.96 32.99
N GLY A 470 15.86 -1.57 32.39
CA GLY A 470 16.01 -2.47 31.25
C GLY A 470 16.74 -1.77 30.09
N PRO A 471 17.66 -2.45 29.39
CA PRO A 471 18.49 -1.83 28.36
C PRO A 471 17.70 -1.41 27.10
N PHE A 472 16.56 -2.05 26.83
CA PHE A 472 15.75 -1.83 25.63
C PHE A 472 14.39 -1.25 25.98
N LEU A 473 13.98 -0.18 25.30
CA LEU A 473 12.70 0.50 25.56
C LEU A 473 11.50 -0.45 25.42
N ASP A 474 11.49 -1.30 24.38
CA ASP A 474 10.43 -2.27 24.14
C ASP A 474 10.26 -3.30 25.29
N ALA A 475 11.37 -3.69 25.92
CA ALA A 475 11.36 -4.53 27.12
C ALA A 475 10.85 -3.76 28.35
N ARG A 476 11.19 -2.46 28.48
CA ARG A 476 10.65 -1.60 29.56
C ARG A 476 9.13 -1.39 29.43
N ILE A 477 8.63 -1.18 28.21
CA ILE A 477 7.19 -1.06 27.90
C ILE A 477 6.48 -2.39 28.22
N SER A 478 7.05 -3.52 27.78
CA SER A 478 6.52 -4.85 28.10
C SER A 478 6.45 -5.09 29.62
N ALA A 479 7.46 -4.63 30.37
CA ALA A 479 7.48 -4.74 31.82
C ALA A 479 6.42 -3.85 32.47
N ALA A 480 6.22 -2.63 31.96
CA ALA A 480 5.17 -1.73 32.41
C ALA A 480 3.77 -2.33 32.19
N TRP A 481 3.53 -3.00 31.05
CA TRP A 481 2.29 -3.76 30.82
C TRP A 481 2.08 -4.85 31.86
N GLY A 482 3.11 -5.62 32.21
CA GLY A 482 3.04 -6.65 33.26
C GLY A 482 2.86 -6.07 34.68
N LEU A 483 3.36 -4.85 34.94
CA LEU A 483 3.20 -4.15 36.22
C LEU A 483 1.84 -3.47 36.37
N LEU A 484 1.20 -3.07 35.28
CA LEU A 484 -0.02 -2.27 35.30
C LEU A 484 -1.14 -2.87 36.18
N PRO A 485 -1.40 -4.20 36.17
CA PRO A 485 -2.39 -4.82 37.06
C PRO A 485 -1.95 -4.90 38.53
N ARG A 486 -0.66 -4.72 38.82
CA ARG A 486 -0.03 -4.90 40.15
C ARG A 486 0.22 -3.58 40.86
N SER A 487 0.62 -2.55 40.10
CA SER A 487 0.96 -1.20 40.59
C SER A 487 0.81 -0.19 39.45
N SER A 488 -0.43 0.25 39.19
CA SER A 488 -0.70 1.09 38.01
C SER A 488 -0.04 2.47 38.08
N GLU A 489 0.01 3.08 39.26
CA GLU A 489 0.65 4.39 39.46
C GLU A 489 2.13 4.34 39.08
N GLU A 490 2.82 3.28 39.51
CA GLU A 490 4.24 3.10 39.21
C GLU A 490 4.50 2.76 37.74
N ALA A 491 3.72 1.84 37.16
CA ALA A 491 3.85 1.47 35.75
C ALA A 491 3.65 2.70 34.83
N VAL A 492 2.62 3.50 35.10
CA VAL A 492 2.34 4.71 34.33
C VAL A 492 3.40 5.78 34.59
N GLY A 493 3.82 5.99 35.83
CA GLY A 493 4.88 6.95 36.16
C GLY A 493 6.20 6.68 35.43
N LEU A 494 6.57 5.40 35.25
CA LEU A 494 7.77 5.02 34.49
C LEU A 494 7.62 5.34 33.01
N MET A 495 6.48 5.03 32.38
CA MET A 495 6.27 5.30 30.95
C MET A 495 6.10 6.79 30.65
N VAL A 496 5.48 7.55 31.55
CA VAL A 496 5.45 9.03 31.47
C VAL A 496 6.87 9.59 31.50
N LYS A 497 7.75 9.03 32.35
CA LYS A 497 9.16 9.43 32.38
C LYS A 497 9.87 9.13 31.06
N GLU A 498 9.66 7.94 30.48
CA GLU A 498 10.22 7.60 29.16
C GLU A 498 9.74 8.58 28.08
N TRP A 499 8.44 8.87 28.04
CA TRP A 499 7.84 9.80 27.08
C TRP A 499 8.39 11.23 27.18
N THR A 500 8.56 11.72 28.41
CA THR A 500 9.01 13.10 28.69
C THR A 500 10.53 13.27 28.59
N SER A 501 11.30 12.21 28.81
CA SER A 501 12.77 12.24 28.80
C SER A 501 13.37 11.82 27.46
N GLY A 502 12.60 11.14 26.60
CA GLY A 502 13.06 10.62 25.32
C GLY A 502 13.22 11.72 24.26
N PRO A 503 14.27 11.67 23.41
CA PRO A 503 14.30 12.46 22.19
C PRO A 503 13.13 12.07 21.28
N GLU A 504 12.74 12.94 20.34
CA GLU A 504 11.86 12.51 19.26
C GLU A 504 12.50 11.33 18.51
N PRO A 505 11.73 10.28 18.15
CA PRO A 505 12.28 9.18 17.38
C PRO A 505 12.74 9.67 16.01
N GLY A 506 13.83 9.10 15.51
CA GLY A 506 14.13 9.17 14.09
C GLY A 506 13.20 8.24 13.28
N PRO A 507 13.14 8.37 11.94
CA PRO A 507 12.19 7.64 11.07
C PRO A 507 12.30 6.11 11.04
N LEU A 508 13.21 5.52 11.83
CA LEU A 508 13.45 4.07 11.90
C LEU A 508 13.09 3.48 13.28
N ASP A 509 12.76 4.31 14.28
CA ASP A 509 12.41 3.89 15.65
C ASP A 509 10.88 3.89 15.91
N ASP A 510 10.07 4.08 14.85
CA ASP A 510 8.61 4.33 14.90
C ASP A 510 7.86 3.26 15.72
N TRP A 511 8.09 1.97 15.48
CA TRP A 511 7.31 0.89 16.12
C TRP A 511 7.40 0.87 17.66
N THR A 512 8.57 1.23 18.23
CA THR A 512 8.73 1.25 19.70
C THR A 512 8.15 2.54 20.29
N HIS A 513 8.17 3.62 19.53
CA HIS A 513 7.49 4.86 19.89
C HIS A 513 5.97 4.67 19.93
N ASP A 514 5.41 4.03 18.91
CA ASP A 514 3.99 3.69 18.82
C ASP A 514 3.58 2.84 20.02
N ALA A 515 4.38 1.82 20.37
CA ALA A 515 4.11 0.99 21.55
C ALA A 515 4.09 1.77 22.88
N LEU A 516 4.88 2.86 22.99
CA LEU A 516 4.86 3.74 24.16
C LEU A 516 3.62 4.64 24.17
N VAL A 517 3.25 5.19 23.01
CA VAL A 517 2.02 5.98 22.83
C VAL A 517 0.80 5.12 23.15
N ASP A 518 0.73 3.91 22.60
CA ASP A 518 -0.32 2.92 22.86
C ASP A 518 -0.40 2.59 24.34
N PHE A 519 0.73 2.35 25.03
CA PHE A 519 0.70 2.14 26.47
C PHE A 519 0.05 3.32 27.21
N LEU A 520 0.48 4.56 26.93
CA LEU A 520 -0.01 5.73 27.66
C LEU A 520 -1.47 6.04 27.35
N ALA A 521 -1.92 5.79 26.11
CA ALA A 521 -3.30 5.93 25.69
C ALA A 521 -4.21 4.86 26.33
N ASP A 522 -3.76 3.59 26.34
CA ASP A 522 -4.58 2.45 26.75
C ASP A 522 -4.42 2.02 28.21
N CYS A 523 -3.48 2.60 28.98
CA CYS A 523 -3.27 2.23 30.39
C CYS A 523 -4.47 2.49 31.32
N GLY A 524 -5.50 3.21 30.83
CA GLY A 524 -6.71 3.50 31.59
C GLY A 524 -6.50 4.48 32.75
N ARG A 525 -5.51 5.39 32.63
CA ARG A 525 -5.15 6.38 33.64
C ARG A 525 -5.08 7.79 33.03
N VAL A 526 -5.59 8.78 33.76
CA VAL A 526 -5.65 10.18 33.31
C VAL A 526 -4.24 10.73 33.11
N GLU A 527 -3.30 10.28 33.94
CA GLU A 527 -1.89 10.66 33.92
C GLU A 527 -1.22 10.30 32.59
N GLY A 528 -1.57 9.15 32.00
CA GLY A 528 -1.04 8.74 30.69
C GLY A 528 -1.50 9.67 29.57
N VAL A 529 -2.80 9.93 29.48
CA VAL A 529 -3.39 10.83 28.48
C VAL A 529 -2.86 12.26 28.65
N ARG A 530 -2.74 12.76 29.89
CA ARG A 530 -2.20 14.09 30.16
C ARG A 530 -0.74 14.22 29.76
N ALA A 531 0.07 13.18 29.97
CA ALA A 531 1.46 13.17 29.54
C ALA A 531 1.57 13.23 28.01
N LEU A 532 0.71 12.52 27.28
CA LEU A 532 0.64 12.60 25.82
C LEU A 532 0.23 14.00 25.33
N ALA A 533 -0.72 14.65 26.01
CA ALA A 533 -1.14 16.02 25.69
C ALA A 533 -0.04 17.06 25.95
N GLU A 534 0.79 16.85 26.96
CA GLU A 534 1.81 17.82 27.37
C GLU A 534 2.89 18.00 26.28
N GLY A 535 2.91 19.19 25.68
CA GLY A 535 3.89 19.52 24.64
C GLY A 535 3.68 18.81 23.31
N LEU A 536 2.51 18.20 23.07
CA LEU A 536 2.21 17.45 21.85
C LEU A 536 2.48 18.26 20.58
N ARG A 537 2.09 19.54 20.55
CA ARG A 537 2.32 20.46 19.42
C ARG A 537 3.78 20.70 19.06
N LYS A 538 4.71 20.41 19.97
CA LYS A 538 6.14 20.52 19.70
C LYS A 538 6.71 19.27 19.05
N ARG A 539 5.91 18.22 18.93
CA ARG A 539 6.31 16.95 18.34
C ARG A 539 6.07 16.91 16.84
N SER A 540 6.73 15.99 16.15
CA SER A 540 6.54 15.71 14.72
C SER A 540 5.08 15.39 14.40
N THR A 541 4.65 15.70 13.18
CA THR A 541 3.29 15.43 12.67
C THR A 541 2.91 13.95 12.77
N GLY A 542 3.87 13.05 12.54
CA GLY A 542 3.69 11.61 12.72
C GLY A 542 3.31 11.29 14.16
N SER A 543 4.15 11.69 15.12
CA SER A 543 3.88 11.46 16.54
C SER A 543 2.58 12.10 17.03
N ARG A 544 2.20 13.30 16.53
CA ARG A 544 0.92 13.91 16.88
C ARG A 544 -0.27 13.10 16.35
N MET A 545 -0.14 12.58 15.12
CA MET A 545 -1.13 11.69 14.52
C MET A 545 -1.24 10.39 15.32
N ASP A 546 -0.14 9.73 15.64
CA ASP A 546 -0.15 8.47 16.40
C ASP A 546 -0.84 8.66 17.76
N VAL A 547 -0.56 9.78 18.45
CA VAL A 547 -1.25 10.12 19.71
C VAL A 547 -2.75 10.34 19.50
N VAL A 548 -3.16 11.14 18.51
CA VAL A 548 -4.58 11.38 18.22
C VAL A 548 -5.30 10.08 17.87
N GLU A 549 -4.63 9.19 17.12
CA GLU A 549 -5.18 7.91 16.73
C GLU A 549 -5.30 6.94 17.90
N SER A 550 -4.21 6.67 18.62
CA SER A 550 -4.23 5.74 19.76
C SER A 550 -5.18 6.22 20.86
N VAL A 551 -5.24 7.53 21.15
CA VAL A 551 -6.18 8.09 22.14
C VAL A 551 -7.62 8.12 21.61
N GLY A 552 -7.81 8.36 20.32
CA GLY A 552 -9.11 8.35 19.66
C GLY A 552 -9.75 6.96 19.68
N ASP A 553 -8.97 5.95 19.30
CA ASP A 553 -9.37 4.53 19.27
C ASP A 553 -9.31 3.86 20.64
N ALA A 554 -8.69 4.47 21.66
CA ALA A 554 -8.68 3.97 23.03
C ALA A 554 -10.12 3.63 23.47
N ARG A 555 -10.37 2.31 23.59
CA ARG A 555 -11.63 1.56 23.87
C ARG A 555 -12.14 0.64 22.76
N ARG A 556 -11.68 0.72 21.50
CA ARG A 556 -11.92 -0.32 20.49
C ARG A 556 -10.89 -1.44 20.68
N GLY A 557 -11.25 -2.46 21.47
CA GLY A 557 -10.40 -3.64 21.65
C GLY A 557 -9.31 -3.49 22.72
N ARG A 558 -9.66 -2.89 23.87
CA ARG A 558 -8.80 -2.82 25.07
C ARG A 558 -8.04 -4.13 25.25
N ARG A 559 -6.71 -4.04 25.35
CA ARG A 559 -5.85 -5.20 25.61
C ARG A 559 -6.38 -5.96 26.85
N ALA A 560 -6.53 -7.28 26.71
CA ALA A 560 -7.02 -8.10 27.81
C ALA A 560 -6.09 -7.96 29.04
N GLY A 561 -6.68 -7.74 30.22
CA GLY A 561 -5.93 -7.60 31.48
C GLY A 561 -5.63 -6.16 31.92
N VAL A 562 -5.98 -5.14 31.12
CA VAL A 562 -5.90 -3.74 31.58
C VAL A 562 -6.95 -3.47 32.67
N PRO A 563 -6.56 -2.97 33.85
CA PRO A 563 -7.52 -2.65 34.91
C PRO A 563 -8.50 -1.56 34.45
N GLU A 564 -9.80 -1.83 34.57
CA GLU A 564 -10.82 -0.80 34.38
C GLU A 564 -10.56 0.38 35.33
N PRO A 565 -10.90 1.61 34.94
CA PRO A 565 -10.93 2.73 35.87
C PRO A 565 -11.80 2.34 37.08
N GLY A 566 -11.20 2.33 38.27
CA GLY A 566 -11.79 1.71 39.46
C GLY A 566 -13.07 2.36 39.99
N SER A 567 -13.48 3.52 39.45
CA SER A 567 -14.74 4.19 39.76
C SER A 567 -15.36 4.86 38.53
N PRO A 568 -16.70 5.10 38.51
CA PRO A 568 -17.35 5.92 37.50
C PRO A 568 -16.72 7.31 37.34
N ASP A 569 -16.31 7.93 38.45
CA ASP A 569 -15.66 9.24 38.44
C ASP A 569 -14.29 9.19 37.74
N ALA A 570 -13.50 8.16 38.00
CA ALA A 570 -12.21 7.95 37.31
C ALA A 570 -12.41 7.71 35.81
N ARG A 571 -13.48 6.98 35.44
CA ARG A 571 -13.86 6.79 34.03
C ARG A 571 -14.27 8.10 33.38
N SER A 572 -15.06 8.93 34.07
CA SER A 572 -15.47 10.24 33.58
C SER A 572 -14.29 11.20 33.45
N ALA A 573 -13.36 11.18 34.39
CA ALA A 573 -12.14 12.00 34.35
C ALA A 573 -11.21 11.59 33.20
N LEU A 574 -11.11 10.30 32.90
CA LEU A 574 -10.36 9.79 31.75
C LEU A 574 -10.99 10.23 30.43
N GLU A 575 -12.31 10.08 30.28
CA GLU A 575 -13.02 10.56 29.08
C GLU A 575 -12.86 12.07 28.90
N SER A 576 -13.02 12.81 29.98
CA SER A 576 -12.80 14.25 29.99
C SER A 576 -11.38 14.63 29.53
N ALA A 577 -10.35 13.89 29.96
CA ALA A 577 -8.97 14.16 29.55
C ALA A 577 -8.71 13.80 28.08
N ILE A 578 -9.34 12.74 27.56
CA ILE A 578 -9.28 12.38 26.14
C ILE A 578 -9.94 13.46 25.28
N GLU A 579 -11.13 13.90 25.66
CA GLU A 579 -11.82 15.00 24.98
C GLU A 579 -10.99 16.28 24.97
N ASP A 580 -10.34 16.60 26.09
CA ASP A 580 -9.49 17.80 26.21
C ASP A 580 -8.25 17.71 25.30
N LEU A 581 -7.63 16.53 25.17
CA LEU A 581 -6.53 16.31 24.24
C LEU A 581 -6.99 16.48 22.80
N LEU A 582 -8.05 15.78 22.39
CA LEU A 582 -8.54 15.85 21.01
C LEU A 582 -9.02 17.26 20.66
N ALA A 583 -9.66 17.97 21.60
CA ALA A 583 -10.11 19.33 21.39
C ALA A 583 -8.94 20.31 21.18
N ALA A 584 -7.82 20.11 21.89
CA ALA A 584 -6.61 20.90 21.69
C ALA A 584 -5.98 20.71 20.30
N GLU A 585 -6.23 19.57 19.66
CA GLU A 585 -5.74 19.25 18.31
C GLU A 585 -6.70 19.73 17.19
N LEU A 586 -7.88 20.29 17.50
CA LEU A 586 -8.81 20.83 16.49
C LEU A 586 -8.31 22.10 15.77
N ASP A 587 -7.20 22.67 16.22
CA ASP A 587 -6.49 23.77 15.53
C ASP A 587 -5.26 23.26 14.74
N ASP A 588 -5.00 21.94 14.69
CA ASP A 588 -3.86 21.37 13.95
C ASP A 588 -4.19 21.17 12.46
N GLU A 589 -3.94 22.20 11.66
CA GLU A 589 -4.16 22.13 10.22
C GLU A 589 -3.07 21.37 9.44
N GLU A 590 -2.10 20.73 10.10
CA GLU A 590 -1.03 20.04 9.40
C GLU A 590 -1.51 18.74 8.74
N GLU A 591 -1.27 18.63 7.44
CA GLU A 591 -1.66 17.45 6.64
C GLU A 591 -0.72 16.26 6.85
N THR A 592 -1.31 15.08 7.00
CA THR A 592 -0.59 13.81 7.11
C THR A 592 -0.31 13.16 5.74
N ARG A 593 0.55 12.14 5.69
CA ARG A 593 0.82 11.34 4.48
C ARG A 593 -0.10 10.11 4.33
N MET A 594 -1.10 9.99 5.20
CA MET A 594 -1.94 8.81 5.28
C MET A 594 -3.11 8.88 4.29
N SER A 595 -3.46 7.76 3.68
CA SER A 595 -4.74 7.59 2.98
C SER A 595 -5.38 6.29 3.42
N GLY A 596 -6.71 6.23 3.42
CA GLY A 596 -7.41 5.05 3.86
C GLY A 596 -8.92 5.20 3.79
N SER A 597 -9.59 4.23 4.41
CA SER A 597 -11.03 4.28 4.62
C SER A 597 -11.34 3.94 6.07
N ARG A 598 -12.27 4.69 6.67
CA ARG A 598 -12.67 4.54 8.07
C ARG A 598 -14.19 4.60 8.16
N ASP A 599 -14.80 3.52 8.66
CA ASP A 599 -16.27 3.36 8.74
C ASP A 599 -16.98 3.74 7.41
N GLY A 600 -16.37 3.36 6.27
CA GLY A 600 -16.86 3.64 4.92
C GLY A 600 -16.55 5.04 4.37
N GLN A 601 -15.90 5.91 5.14
CA GLN A 601 -15.46 7.24 4.71
C GLN A 601 -14.03 7.15 4.18
N SER A 602 -13.87 7.39 2.88
CA SER A 602 -12.54 7.43 2.26
C SER A 602 -11.90 8.78 2.52
N PHE A 603 -10.61 8.77 2.79
CA PHE A 603 -9.86 10.00 3.03
C PHE A 603 -8.44 9.86 2.50
N SER A 604 -7.87 11.01 2.15
CA SER A 604 -6.49 11.10 1.68
C SER A 604 -5.85 12.33 2.28
N HIS A 605 -4.69 12.14 2.90
CA HIS A 605 -3.89 13.17 3.55
C HIS A 605 -4.68 14.04 4.55
N PRO A 606 -5.42 13.43 5.50
CA PRO A 606 -6.23 14.18 6.46
C PRO A 606 -5.32 15.07 7.31
N ARG A 607 -5.85 16.22 7.74
CA ARG A 607 -5.16 17.06 8.73
C ARG A 607 -5.26 16.41 10.10
N VAL A 608 -4.33 16.72 11.00
CA VAL A 608 -4.41 16.25 12.39
C VAL A 608 -5.73 16.68 13.04
N CYS A 609 -6.21 17.90 12.76
CA CYS A 609 -7.52 18.38 13.21
C CYS A 609 -8.70 17.60 12.61
N ASP A 610 -8.58 17.06 11.39
CA ASP A 610 -9.62 16.24 10.76
C ASP A 610 -9.75 14.89 11.50
N LEU A 611 -8.63 14.27 11.89
CA LEU A 611 -8.61 13.03 12.66
C LEU A 611 -9.10 13.24 14.10
N ALA A 612 -8.67 14.32 14.76
CA ALA A 612 -9.17 14.69 16.08
C ALA A 612 -10.68 14.95 16.08
N ALA A 613 -11.18 15.64 15.05
CA ALA A 613 -12.60 15.91 14.86
C ALA A 613 -13.41 14.63 14.59
N TYR A 614 -12.89 13.73 13.77
CA TYR A 614 -13.50 12.41 13.54
C TYR A 614 -13.68 11.64 14.85
N HIS A 615 -12.64 11.56 15.68
CA HIS A 615 -12.68 10.86 16.96
C HIS A 615 -13.60 11.55 17.98
N LEU A 616 -13.61 12.89 18.05
CA LEU A 616 -14.55 13.63 18.91
C LEU A 616 -16.00 13.47 18.46
N ALA A 617 -16.29 13.57 17.16
CA ALA A 617 -17.63 13.45 16.62
C ALA A 617 -18.23 12.06 16.92
N LYS A 618 -17.41 11.01 16.86
CA LYS A 618 -17.79 9.67 17.30
C LYS A 618 -18.10 9.58 18.78
N ARG A 619 -17.28 10.19 19.64
CA ARG A 619 -17.54 10.17 21.09
C ARG A 619 -18.82 10.92 21.46
N TRP A 620 -19.20 11.90 20.65
CA TRP A 620 -20.42 12.69 20.82
C TRP A 620 -21.54 12.32 19.85
N GLU A 621 -21.65 11.04 19.50
CA GLU A 621 -22.67 10.46 18.60
C GLU A 621 -23.97 11.29 18.53
N GLY A 622 -24.27 11.81 17.33
CA GLY A 622 -25.48 12.60 17.06
C GLY A 622 -25.41 14.10 17.38
N LYS A 623 -24.28 14.61 17.89
CA LYS A 623 -24.10 16.06 18.16
C LYS A 623 -23.33 16.82 17.08
N SER A 624 -22.70 16.12 16.13
CA SER A 624 -21.92 16.72 15.04
C SER A 624 -22.14 15.96 13.74
N ASP A 625 -22.22 16.69 12.64
CA ASP A 625 -22.31 16.14 11.27
C ASP A 625 -20.92 16.01 10.61
N PHE A 626 -19.84 16.00 11.41
CA PHE A 626 -18.49 15.87 10.88
C PHE A 626 -18.34 14.58 10.06
N ARG A 627 -17.85 14.73 8.83
CA ARG A 627 -17.49 13.62 7.96
C ARG A 627 -16.09 13.84 7.40
N LEU A 628 -15.28 12.81 7.49
CA LEU A 628 -13.89 12.80 7.04
C LEU A 628 -13.79 12.85 5.50
N ASP A 629 -14.81 12.34 4.80
CA ASP A 629 -14.93 12.37 3.33
C ASP A 629 -15.55 13.66 2.77
N ALA A 630 -16.00 14.59 3.62
CA ALA A 630 -16.59 15.85 3.17
C ALA A 630 -15.51 16.81 2.63
N ALA A 631 -15.93 17.76 1.79
CA ALA A 631 -15.08 18.87 1.35
C ALA A 631 -14.48 19.65 2.54
N GLU A 632 -13.27 20.18 2.39
CA GLU A 632 -12.52 20.79 3.50
C GLU A 632 -13.32 21.92 4.19
N GLU A 633 -14.07 22.72 3.43
CA GLU A 633 -14.92 23.79 3.96
C GLU A 633 -15.98 23.24 4.92
N ARG A 634 -16.63 22.14 4.54
CA ARG A 634 -17.62 21.45 5.38
C ARG A 634 -16.97 20.84 6.61
N ARG A 635 -15.75 20.29 6.47
CA ARG A 635 -14.98 19.80 7.63
C ARG A 635 -14.63 20.94 8.58
N ASN A 636 -14.21 22.09 8.07
CA ASN A 636 -13.88 23.28 8.87
C ASN A 636 -15.10 23.84 9.61
N GLU A 637 -16.27 23.92 8.95
CA GLU A 637 -17.55 24.29 9.58
C GLU A 637 -17.88 23.33 10.75
N ALA A 638 -17.78 22.02 10.51
CA ALA A 638 -18.06 21.01 11.52
C ALA A 638 -17.03 21.01 12.66
N ILE A 639 -15.74 21.24 12.38
CA ILE A 639 -14.66 21.41 13.36
C ILE A 639 -14.96 22.61 14.26
N PHE A 640 -15.39 23.74 13.69
CA PHE A 640 -15.78 24.91 14.47
C PHE A 640 -16.98 24.61 15.40
N GLY A 641 -17.97 23.88 14.89
CA GLY A 641 -19.10 23.38 15.69
C GLY A 641 -18.62 22.51 16.86
N LEU A 642 -17.71 21.57 16.61
CA LEU A 642 -17.11 20.71 17.63
C LEU A 642 -16.35 21.51 18.70
N LYS A 643 -15.60 22.55 18.31
CA LYS A 643 -14.93 23.46 19.27
C LYS A 643 -15.96 24.12 20.20
N ASN A 644 -17.07 24.62 19.66
CA ASN A 644 -18.11 25.25 20.48
C ASN A 644 -18.87 24.26 21.37
N LEU A 645 -19.11 23.03 20.91
CA LEU A 645 -19.66 21.95 21.74
C LEU A 645 -18.75 21.62 22.91
N TRP A 646 -17.44 21.51 22.67
CA TRP A 646 -16.45 21.28 23.72
C TRP A 646 -16.44 22.44 24.74
N ARG A 647 -16.43 23.69 24.26
CA ARG A 647 -16.41 24.89 25.10
C ARG A 647 -17.65 25.00 25.99
N ASP A 648 -18.83 24.76 25.43
CA ASP A 648 -20.09 24.74 26.17
C ASP A 648 -20.08 23.69 27.29
N ALA A 649 -19.62 22.48 26.99
CA ALA A 649 -19.47 21.41 27.98
C ALA A 649 -18.54 21.79 29.15
N ARG A 650 -17.63 22.75 28.96
CA ARG A 650 -16.69 23.25 29.98
C ARG A 650 -17.03 24.65 30.51
N GLY A 651 -18.19 25.19 30.17
CA GLY A 651 -18.64 26.50 30.64
C GLY A 651 -17.80 27.66 30.10
N LEU A 652 -17.15 27.50 28.96
CA LEU A 652 -16.38 28.53 28.27
C LEU A 652 -17.28 29.27 27.27
N GLU A 653 -17.05 30.57 27.07
CA GLU A 653 -17.80 31.35 26.09
C GLU A 653 -17.62 30.79 24.66
N PRO A 654 -18.67 30.64 23.85
CA PRO A 654 -18.54 30.18 22.47
C PRO A 654 -17.57 31.05 21.66
N LEU A 655 -16.81 30.44 20.75
CA LEU A 655 -16.04 31.17 19.75
C LEU A 655 -17.01 31.94 18.85
N ALA A 656 -16.66 33.18 18.53
CA ALA A 656 -17.36 33.94 17.51
C ALA A 656 -17.15 33.26 16.15
N GLU A 657 -18.20 33.23 15.33
CA GLU A 657 -18.09 32.73 13.96
C GLU A 657 -16.96 33.47 13.23
N PRO A 658 -16.09 32.76 12.48
CA PRO A 658 -15.07 33.39 11.69
C PRO A 658 -15.73 34.39 10.75
N LYS A 659 -15.37 35.68 10.86
CA LYS A 659 -15.89 36.68 9.93
C LYS A 659 -15.40 36.33 8.53
N ALA A 660 -16.34 36.22 7.59
CA ALA A 660 -16.00 36.09 6.18
C ALA A 660 -15.05 37.23 5.79
N VAL A 661 -13.98 36.89 5.08
CA VAL A 661 -13.04 37.89 4.57
C VAL A 661 -13.74 38.64 3.44
N GLU A 662 -14.14 39.88 3.71
CA GLU A 662 -14.71 40.76 2.68
C GLU A 662 -13.58 41.38 1.87
N ILE A 663 -13.57 41.12 0.56
CA ILE A 663 -12.70 41.82 -0.40
C ILE A 663 -13.49 43.02 -0.96
N PRO A 664 -13.06 44.27 -0.70
CA PRO A 664 -13.74 45.43 -1.24
C PRO A 664 -13.73 45.40 -2.78
N PRO A 665 -14.89 45.50 -3.45
CA PRO A 665 -14.92 45.49 -4.91
C PRO A 665 -14.35 46.81 -5.46
N VAL A 666 -13.65 46.71 -6.59
CA VAL A 666 -13.23 47.89 -7.36
C VAL A 666 -14.47 48.61 -7.90
N SER A 667 -14.43 49.95 -7.98
CA SER A 667 -15.57 50.71 -8.46
C SER A 667 -15.91 50.35 -9.90
N GLN A 668 -17.20 50.31 -10.23
CA GLN A 668 -17.65 50.01 -11.59
C GLN A 668 -17.19 51.07 -12.60
N GLU A 669 -17.03 52.32 -12.16
CA GLU A 669 -16.57 53.43 -13.01
C GLU A 669 -15.12 53.23 -13.47
N GLU A 670 -14.27 52.62 -12.64
CA GLU A 670 -12.86 52.36 -12.94
C GLU A 670 -12.65 51.10 -13.78
N ILE A 671 -13.35 50.01 -13.47
CA ILE A 671 -13.10 48.71 -14.10
C ILE A 671 -13.90 48.49 -15.40
N ALA A 672 -15.08 49.08 -15.55
CA ALA A 672 -15.93 48.86 -16.72
C ALA A 672 -15.26 49.29 -18.04
N PRO A 673 -14.57 50.45 -18.15
CA PRO A 673 -13.87 50.83 -19.38
C PRO A 673 -12.77 49.83 -19.77
N LEU A 674 -12.06 49.27 -18.79
CA LEU A 674 -11.01 48.28 -19.03
C LEU A 674 -11.59 46.93 -19.49
N LEU A 675 -12.66 46.46 -18.84
CA LEU A 675 -13.35 45.23 -19.25
C LEU A 675 -13.92 45.33 -20.67
N GLN A 676 -14.45 46.49 -21.06
CA GLN A 676 -14.90 46.72 -22.45
C GLN A 676 -13.75 46.63 -23.45
N ARG A 677 -12.56 47.16 -23.11
CA ARG A 677 -11.35 47.04 -23.95
C ARG A 677 -10.90 45.58 -24.09
N VAL A 678 -10.93 44.80 -23.00
CA VAL A 678 -10.61 43.37 -23.03
C VAL A 678 -11.61 42.59 -23.90
N LEU A 679 -12.91 42.88 -23.78
CA LEU A 679 -13.97 42.25 -24.58
C LEU A 679 -13.95 42.63 -26.07
N ALA A 680 -13.37 43.77 -26.43
CA ALA A 680 -13.31 44.28 -27.81
C ALA A 680 -12.17 43.69 -28.67
N GLY A 681 -11.25 42.92 -28.08
CA GLY A 681 -10.17 42.23 -28.79
C GLY A 681 -8.78 42.84 -28.57
N GLU A 682 -7.95 42.11 -27.82
CA GLU A 682 -6.47 42.22 -27.66
C GLU A 682 -5.86 43.48 -27.03
N ASP A 683 -6.45 43.99 -25.96
CA ASP A 683 -5.78 45.01 -25.13
C ASP A 683 -5.04 44.40 -23.92
N ALA A 684 -3.75 44.06 -24.07
CA ALA A 684 -2.92 43.51 -22.99
C ALA A 684 -2.65 44.54 -21.87
N GLU A 685 -2.66 45.83 -22.19
CA GLU A 685 -2.53 46.89 -21.19
C GLU A 685 -3.77 46.97 -20.30
N ALA A 686 -4.97 46.75 -20.86
CA ALA A 686 -6.19 46.70 -20.08
C ALA A 686 -6.22 45.51 -19.11
N GLU A 687 -5.71 44.33 -19.50
CA GLU A 687 -5.54 43.19 -18.57
C GLU A 687 -4.58 43.52 -17.43
N ALA A 688 -3.41 44.06 -17.75
CA ALA A 688 -2.41 44.44 -16.74
C ALA A 688 -2.97 45.52 -15.78
N ALA A 689 -3.77 46.45 -16.29
CA ALA A 689 -4.44 47.47 -15.48
C ALA A 689 -5.51 46.86 -14.57
N ILE A 690 -6.28 45.87 -15.04
CA ILE A 690 -7.26 45.14 -14.20
C ILE A 690 -6.53 44.32 -13.13
N GLU A 691 -5.41 43.69 -13.46
CA GLU A 691 -4.59 42.92 -12.52
C GLU A 691 -4.00 43.81 -11.42
N ALA A 692 -3.53 45.01 -11.79
CA ALA A 692 -3.04 46.02 -10.85
C ALA A 692 -4.13 46.58 -9.91
N MET A 693 -5.42 46.41 -10.23
CA MET A 693 -6.53 46.74 -9.33
C MET A 693 -6.72 45.69 -8.21
N GLY A 694 -6.01 44.56 -8.28
CA GLY A 694 -5.98 43.56 -7.22
C GLY A 694 -7.22 42.65 -7.15
N LEU A 695 -7.38 41.95 -6.03
CA LEU A 695 -8.47 40.99 -5.79
C LEU A 695 -9.88 41.60 -5.97
N GLY A 696 -10.05 42.90 -5.69
CA GLY A 696 -11.32 43.59 -5.84
C GLY A 696 -11.87 43.63 -7.27
N ALA A 697 -11.04 43.37 -8.28
CA ALA A 697 -11.44 43.27 -9.67
C ALA A 697 -12.15 41.94 -10.02
N LEU A 698 -11.91 40.88 -9.24
CA LEU A 698 -12.31 39.50 -9.56
C LEU A 698 -13.82 39.36 -9.84
N ALA A 699 -14.66 39.94 -8.99
CA ALA A 699 -16.12 39.83 -9.11
C ALA A 699 -16.65 40.49 -10.38
N ALA A 700 -16.12 41.66 -10.75
CA ALA A 700 -16.52 42.35 -11.97
C ALA A 700 -16.06 41.61 -13.23
N THR A 701 -14.85 41.05 -13.22
CA THR A 701 -14.31 40.24 -14.32
C THR A 701 -15.11 38.95 -14.51
N ARG A 702 -15.48 38.24 -13.43
CA ARG A 702 -16.39 37.08 -13.46
C ARG A 702 -17.75 37.44 -14.08
N LYS A 703 -18.32 38.58 -13.69
CA LYS A 703 -19.59 39.08 -14.25
C LYS A 703 -19.49 39.38 -15.75
N ALA A 704 -18.36 39.94 -16.20
CA ALA A 704 -18.11 40.18 -17.63
C ALA A 704 -17.99 38.87 -18.42
N ARG A 705 -17.29 37.86 -17.88
CA ARG A 705 -17.18 36.52 -18.46
C ARG A 705 -18.54 35.83 -18.62
N ALA A 706 -19.42 35.96 -17.63
CA ALA A 706 -20.75 35.36 -17.65
C ALA A 706 -21.73 36.00 -18.66
N THR A 707 -21.49 37.25 -19.07
CA THR A 707 -22.48 38.03 -19.82
C THR A 707 -22.22 38.12 -21.32
N LYS A 708 -20.98 37.94 -21.83
CA LYS A 708 -20.71 38.34 -23.24
C LYS A 708 -19.39 37.88 -23.89
N ALA A 709 -18.95 36.63 -23.78
CA ALA A 709 -17.74 36.17 -24.48
C ALA A 709 -18.04 35.04 -25.49
N GLY A 710 -17.58 35.19 -26.74
CA GLY A 710 -17.35 34.05 -27.63
C GLY A 710 -16.14 33.23 -27.14
N GLU A 711 -15.97 32.01 -27.64
CA GLU A 711 -15.03 30.99 -27.11
C GLU A 711 -13.61 31.54 -26.83
N SER A 712 -12.97 32.21 -27.79
CA SER A 712 -11.61 32.77 -27.64
C SER A 712 -11.50 33.92 -26.62
N THR A 713 -12.54 34.73 -26.44
CA THR A 713 -12.58 35.79 -25.42
C THR A 713 -12.90 35.21 -24.04
N GLY A 714 -13.62 34.08 -24.01
CA GLY A 714 -13.91 33.31 -22.81
C GLY A 714 -12.64 32.82 -22.15
N ASP A 715 -11.81 32.09 -22.91
CA ASP A 715 -10.53 31.53 -22.42
C ASP A 715 -9.60 32.61 -21.87
N ARG A 716 -9.60 33.78 -22.51
CA ARG A 716 -8.78 34.92 -22.10
C ARG A 716 -9.22 35.49 -20.75
N LEU A 717 -10.53 35.69 -20.58
CA LEU A 717 -11.09 36.14 -19.31
C LEU A 717 -10.94 35.07 -18.23
N ASP A 718 -11.03 33.78 -18.56
CA ASP A 718 -10.82 32.69 -17.62
C ASP A 718 -9.38 32.68 -17.09
N ARG A 719 -8.37 32.89 -17.96
CA ARG A 719 -6.98 33.09 -17.53
C ARG A 719 -6.79 34.31 -16.64
N LEU A 720 -7.40 35.46 -16.97
CA LEU A 720 -7.34 36.66 -16.12
C LEU A 720 -8.02 36.42 -14.77
N ILE A 721 -9.17 35.75 -14.75
CA ILE A 721 -9.89 35.37 -13.53
C ILE A 721 -9.05 34.45 -12.65
N ALA A 722 -8.36 33.45 -13.22
CA ALA A 722 -7.46 32.57 -12.51
C ALA A 722 -6.27 33.34 -11.89
N ARG A 723 -5.64 34.26 -12.64
CA ARG A 723 -4.56 35.12 -12.11
C ARG A 723 -5.02 36.03 -10.99
N LEU A 724 -6.17 36.71 -11.16
CA LEU A 724 -6.76 37.55 -10.12
C LEU A 724 -7.07 36.75 -8.85
N ALA A 725 -7.62 35.55 -8.98
CA ALA A 725 -7.91 34.67 -7.84
C ALA A 725 -6.64 34.12 -7.17
N SER A 726 -5.51 34.10 -7.88
CA SER A 726 -4.20 33.69 -7.37
C SER A 726 -3.40 34.84 -6.75
N ILE A 727 -3.98 36.05 -6.59
CA ILE A 727 -3.31 37.15 -5.87
C ILE A 727 -3.10 36.77 -4.41
N VAL A 728 -1.86 36.90 -3.92
CA VAL A 728 -1.52 36.68 -2.52
C VAL A 728 -2.09 37.81 -1.68
N ARG A 729 -3.11 37.49 -0.90
CA ARG A 729 -3.77 38.45 0.00
C ARG A 729 -2.92 38.72 1.24
N LEU A 730 -2.29 37.68 1.76
CA LEU A 730 -1.62 37.71 3.06
C LEU A 730 -0.43 36.76 3.07
N VAL A 731 0.66 37.23 3.68
CA VAL A 731 1.80 36.40 4.08
C VAL A 731 1.77 36.21 5.61
N GLU A 732 1.75 34.96 6.05
CA GLU A 732 1.80 34.57 7.45
C GLU A 732 3.15 33.97 7.81
N TRP A 733 3.61 34.28 9.02
CA TRP A 733 4.92 33.89 9.52
C TRP A 733 4.76 33.00 10.76
N ASN A 734 5.34 31.81 10.72
CA ASN A 734 5.41 30.91 11.86
C ASN A 734 6.89 30.61 12.19
N GLU A 735 7.35 31.09 13.34
CA GLU A 735 8.79 31.12 13.68
C GLU A 735 9.16 30.04 14.71
N GLU A 736 8.70 28.81 14.49
CA GLU A 736 8.85 27.69 15.44
C GLU A 736 10.31 27.40 15.80
N ALA A 737 11.21 27.42 14.81
CA ALA A 737 12.63 27.13 15.00
C ALA A 737 13.51 28.38 15.15
N GLY A 738 12.92 29.58 15.01
CA GLY A 738 13.61 30.85 15.06
C GLY A 738 13.20 31.81 13.93
N ALA A 739 13.69 33.05 14.02
CA ALA A 739 13.33 34.11 13.10
C ALA A 739 13.98 33.95 11.72
N PHE A 740 13.22 34.22 10.67
CA PHE A 740 13.74 34.15 9.30
C PHE A 740 14.77 35.26 9.00
N PRO A 741 15.81 34.97 8.19
CA PRO A 741 16.72 36.00 7.67
C PRO A 741 15.97 37.09 6.90
N GLN A 742 16.47 38.33 6.97
CA GLN A 742 15.82 39.48 6.33
C GLN A 742 15.65 39.32 4.81
N ALA A 743 16.60 38.66 4.13
CA ALA A 743 16.53 38.39 2.70
C ALA A 743 15.37 37.43 2.35
N VAL A 744 15.17 36.38 3.15
CA VAL A 744 14.04 35.44 3.02
C VAL A 744 12.73 36.16 3.28
N ARG A 745 12.67 36.97 4.35
CA ARG A 745 11.50 37.81 4.68
C ARG A 745 11.12 38.73 3.54
N ALA A 746 12.08 39.48 3.00
CA ALA A 746 11.84 40.39 1.89
C ALA A 746 11.33 39.65 0.65
N SER A 747 11.89 38.47 0.33
CA SER A 747 11.52 37.72 -0.87
C SER A 747 10.09 37.15 -0.79
N ILE A 748 9.68 36.61 0.35
CA ILE A 748 8.32 36.05 0.52
C ILE A 748 7.31 37.19 0.67
N GLN A 749 7.65 38.25 1.42
CA GLN A 749 6.77 39.41 1.61
C GLN A 749 6.49 40.14 0.28
N ALA A 750 7.42 40.09 -0.68
CA ALA A 750 7.23 40.66 -2.02
C ALA A 750 6.13 39.96 -2.85
N LEU A 751 5.66 38.79 -2.42
CA LEU A 751 4.54 38.11 -3.06
C LEU A 751 3.20 38.77 -2.72
N GLU A 752 3.09 39.43 -1.55
CA GLU A 752 1.84 40.02 -1.08
C GLU A 752 1.34 41.13 -2.01
N GLY A 753 0.06 41.07 -2.37
CA GLY A 753 -0.58 42.00 -3.30
C GLY A 753 -0.37 41.68 -4.78
N ALA A 754 0.42 40.66 -5.13
CA ALA A 754 0.68 40.25 -6.50
C ALA A 754 0.11 38.84 -6.79
N PRO A 755 -0.19 38.51 -8.06
CA PRO A 755 -0.49 37.15 -8.47
C PRO A 755 0.66 36.21 -8.11
N LEU A 756 0.33 35.08 -7.50
CA LEU A 756 1.28 34.01 -7.26
C LEU A 756 1.73 33.42 -8.61
N THR A 757 3.03 33.41 -8.85
CA THR A 757 3.64 32.88 -10.07
C THR A 757 4.70 31.84 -9.72
N LEU A 758 5.02 30.96 -10.68
CA LEU A 758 6.14 30.03 -10.55
C LEU A 758 7.44 30.78 -10.21
N GLU A 759 7.69 31.93 -10.85
CA GLU A 759 8.86 32.77 -10.60
C GLU A 759 8.91 33.28 -9.16
N GLY A 760 7.76 33.73 -8.63
CA GLY A 760 7.64 34.21 -7.27
C GLY A 760 7.93 33.10 -6.24
N ILE A 761 7.33 31.92 -6.43
CA ILE A 761 7.58 30.73 -5.58
C ILE A 761 9.06 30.35 -5.63
N ARG A 762 9.62 30.25 -6.84
CA ARG A 762 11.02 29.90 -7.05
C ARG A 762 11.97 30.90 -6.40
N SER A 763 11.72 32.19 -6.54
CA SER A 763 12.53 33.26 -5.93
C SER A 763 12.51 33.17 -4.41
N ALA A 764 11.34 32.95 -3.80
CA ALA A 764 11.19 32.75 -2.36
C ALA A 764 11.97 31.54 -1.82
N LEU A 765 11.89 30.41 -2.53
CA LEU A 765 12.60 29.19 -2.16
C LEU A 765 14.12 29.31 -2.37
N GLN A 766 14.57 29.95 -3.45
CA GLN A 766 15.98 30.24 -3.70
C GLN A 766 16.58 31.18 -2.65
N ALA A 767 15.84 32.21 -2.21
CA ALA A 767 16.28 33.08 -1.13
C ALA A 767 16.54 32.28 0.15
N SER A 768 15.66 31.32 0.45
CA SER A 768 15.83 30.40 1.58
C SER A 768 17.05 29.49 1.41
N ALA A 769 17.23 28.90 0.22
CA ALA A 769 18.39 28.06 -0.12
C ALA A 769 19.74 28.77 0.00
N ARG A 770 19.79 30.07 -0.31
CA ARG A 770 21.02 30.87 -0.18
C ARG A 770 21.39 31.14 1.27
N GLU A 771 20.40 31.33 2.14
CA GLU A 771 20.59 31.68 3.55
C GLU A 771 20.60 30.47 4.50
N ALA A 772 20.23 29.29 4.03
CA ALA A 772 20.06 28.12 4.89
C ALA A 772 21.38 27.60 5.51
N GLU A 773 22.54 27.82 4.87
CA GLU A 773 23.87 27.46 5.39
C GLU A 773 24.29 28.35 6.60
N THR A 774 23.97 29.64 6.54
CA THR A 774 24.32 30.63 7.57
C THR A 774 23.30 30.66 8.71
N SER A 775 22.01 30.56 8.36
CA SER A 775 20.90 30.62 9.33
C SER A 775 20.68 29.30 10.07
N LYS A 776 21.07 28.17 9.48
CA LYS A 776 20.75 26.82 9.99
C LYS A 776 19.23 26.66 10.22
N LEU A 777 18.41 27.23 9.34
CA LEU A 777 16.95 27.12 9.39
C LEU A 777 16.46 26.48 8.09
N GLY A 778 15.63 25.44 8.23
CA GLY A 778 14.81 24.96 7.13
C GLY A 778 13.59 25.84 6.93
N ILE A 779 12.92 25.66 5.80
CA ILE A 779 11.65 26.34 5.52
C ILE A 779 10.59 25.34 5.09
N ARG A 780 9.39 25.50 5.63
CA ARG A 780 8.16 25.03 5.01
C ARG A 780 7.45 26.23 4.40
N PHE A 781 7.35 26.21 3.08
CA PHE A 781 6.70 27.25 2.29
C PHE A 781 5.39 26.69 1.74
N SER A 782 4.27 27.28 2.13
CA SER A 782 2.94 26.82 1.73
C SER A 782 2.14 27.94 1.10
N CYS A 783 1.46 27.67 0.00
CA CYS A 783 0.50 28.55 -0.65
C CYS A 783 -0.84 27.85 -0.71
N ARG A 784 -1.92 28.51 -0.27
CA ARG A 784 -3.27 27.94 -0.30
C ARG A 784 -4.28 28.91 -0.90
N ARG A 785 -5.02 28.46 -1.91
CA ARG A 785 -6.23 29.12 -2.46
C ARG A 785 -7.45 28.30 -2.07
N ARG A 786 -8.47 28.93 -1.47
CA ARG A 786 -9.69 28.24 -1.00
C ARG A 786 -10.81 28.13 -2.03
N GLY A 787 -10.67 28.75 -3.21
CA GLY A 787 -11.74 28.82 -4.23
C GLY A 787 -12.88 29.81 -3.90
N ASP A 788 -12.88 30.42 -2.71
CA ASP A 788 -13.90 31.38 -2.26
C ASP A 788 -13.72 32.81 -2.84
N GLY A 789 -12.65 33.03 -3.60
CA GLY A 789 -12.32 34.35 -4.18
C GLY A 789 -11.63 35.32 -3.22
N THR A 790 -11.18 34.86 -2.05
CA THR A 790 -10.44 35.69 -1.08
C THR A 790 -8.93 35.78 -1.37
N GLY A 791 -8.46 35.18 -2.46
CA GLY A 791 -7.06 35.14 -2.86
C GLY A 791 -6.27 33.99 -2.23
N VAL A 792 -4.95 34.10 -2.31
CA VAL A 792 -4.00 33.11 -1.79
C VAL A 792 -3.46 33.57 -0.43
N VAL A 793 -3.35 32.64 0.51
CA VAL A 793 -2.55 32.83 1.72
C VAL A 793 -1.23 32.10 1.55
N VAL A 794 -0.13 32.80 1.78
CA VAL A 794 1.22 32.22 1.82
C VAL A 794 1.64 32.10 3.27
N THR A 795 2.07 30.92 3.70
CA THR A 795 2.57 30.68 5.05
C THR A 795 4.02 30.22 4.97
N ALA A 796 4.90 30.87 5.73
CA ALA A 796 6.29 30.50 5.88
C ALA A 796 6.55 30.03 7.31
N THR A 797 6.93 28.75 7.47
CA THR A 797 7.24 28.15 8.78
C THR A 797 8.73 27.83 8.89
N SER A 798 9.40 28.31 9.94
CA SER A 798 10.82 28.00 10.15
C SER A 798 10.97 26.62 10.79
N LEU A 799 11.74 25.75 10.15
CA LEU A 799 11.95 24.37 10.58
C LEU A 799 13.32 24.22 11.24
N ALA A 800 13.37 23.46 12.34
CA ALA A 800 14.63 23.14 13.00
C ALA A 800 15.48 22.22 12.12
N VAL A 801 16.80 22.31 12.26
CA VAL A 801 17.74 21.40 11.62
C VAL A 801 17.50 19.99 12.16
N THR A 802 17.22 19.04 11.28
CA THR A 802 17.20 17.61 11.62
C THR A 802 18.60 17.03 11.42
N ASP A 803 19.10 16.23 12.37
CA ASP A 803 20.40 15.56 12.23
C ASP A 803 20.32 14.36 11.24
N VAL A 804 21.32 14.28 10.34
CA VAL A 804 21.84 13.15 9.52
C VAL A 804 21.29 12.97 8.07
N PRO A 805 22.19 12.93 7.06
CA PRO A 805 22.61 11.66 6.44
C PRO A 805 24.07 11.28 6.75
N GLU A 806 24.39 9.99 6.54
CA GLU A 806 25.71 9.40 6.68
C GLU A 806 26.85 10.27 6.10
N LYS A 807 28.01 10.24 6.77
CA LYS A 807 29.27 10.83 6.29
C LYS A 807 29.46 10.60 4.78
N GLY A 808 29.22 11.61 3.96
CA GLY A 808 29.52 11.60 2.52
C GLY A 808 28.42 12.11 1.58
N SER A 809 27.16 12.22 2.02
CA SER A 809 26.07 12.77 1.19
C SER A 809 26.14 14.31 1.12
N HIS A 810 26.25 14.88 -0.08
CA HIS A 810 26.19 16.33 -0.35
C HIS A 810 24.84 16.76 -0.95
N SER A 811 23.82 15.89 -0.89
CA SER A 811 22.50 16.17 -1.48
C SER A 811 21.54 16.74 -0.45
N TRP A 812 20.87 17.83 -0.81
CA TRP A 812 19.74 18.37 -0.07
C TRP A 812 18.45 17.83 -0.67
N THR A 813 17.60 17.24 0.18
CA THR A 813 16.29 16.73 -0.21
C THR A 813 15.20 17.72 0.19
N ILE A 814 14.36 18.07 -0.78
CA ILE A 814 13.10 18.78 -0.53
C ILE A 814 11.93 17.80 -0.69
N HIS A 815 10.83 18.09 -0.01
CA HIS A 815 9.55 17.44 -0.25
C HIS A 815 8.58 18.44 -0.87
N VAL A 816 8.03 18.10 -2.01
CA VAL A 816 7.09 18.95 -2.75
C VAL A 816 5.72 18.29 -2.75
N ARG A 817 4.68 19.06 -2.47
CA ARG A 817 3.28 18.65 -2.54
C ARG A 817 2.48 19.68 -3.30
N VAL A 818 1.77 19.26 -4.34
CA VAL A 818 0.93 20.12 -5.16
C VAL A 818 -0.42 19.45 -5.40
N LYS A 819 -1.50 20.19 -5.12
CA LYS A 819 -2.89 19.75 -5.30
C LYS A 819 -3.72 20.84 -5.97
N ALA A 820 -4.67 20.44 -6.81
CA ALA A 820 -5.73 21.29 -7.34
C ALA A 820 -7.07 20.54 -7.19
N GLY A 821 -8.06 21.16 -6.56
CA GLY A 821 -9.32 20.51 -6.19
C GLY A 821 -9.08 19.28 -5.31
N SER A 822 -9.59 18.13 -5.76
CA SER A 822 -9.33 16.82 -5.14
C SER A 822 -8.14 16.08 -5.78
N GLU A 823 -7.54 16.63 -6.84
CA GLU A 823 -6.47 16.01 -7.60
C GLU A 823 -5.10 16.30 -7.00
N ARG A 824 -4.27 15.25 -6.93
CA ARG A 824 -2.87 15.32 -6.51
C ARG A 824 -2.01 15.39 -7.76
N LEU A 825 -1.41 16.54 -7.97
CA LEU A 825 -0.51 16.79 -9.09
C LEU A 825 0.91 16.31 -8.78
N GLU A 826 1.35 16.49 -7.52
CA GLU A 826 2.67 16.04 -7.07
C GLU A 826 2.68 15.73 -5.57
N ASP A 827 3.37 14.66 -5.18
CA ASP A 827 3.84 14.45 -3.80
C ASP A 827 5.02 13.47 -3.84
N CYS A 828 6.21 14.02 -3.86
CA CYS A 828 7.46 13.29 -4.00
C CYS A 828 8.62 14.04 -3.33
N SER A 829 9.76 13.36 -3.25
CA SER A 829 10.99 13.92 -2.67
C SER A 829 12.01 14.10 -3.78
N HIS A 830 12.62 15.29 -3.85
CA HIS A 830 13.65 15.60 -4.83
C HIS A 830 14.97 15.81 -4.11
N GLY A 831 15.97 14.98 -4.42
CA GLY A 831 17.33 15.11 -3.91
C GLY A 831 18.28 15.66 -4.97
N LYS A 832 18.95 16.78 -4.70
CA LYS A 832 19.99 17.34 -5.58
C LYS A 832 21.16 17.89 -4.76
N PRO A 833 22.37 18.03 -5.33
CA PRO A 833 23.47 18.73 -4.68
C PRO A 833 23.05 20.12 -4.21
N TRP A 834 23.53 20.54 -3.05
CA TRP A 834 23.19 21.83 -2.44
C TRP A 834 23.22 23.02 -3.40
N ASP A 835 24.30 23.16 -4.18
CA ASP A 835 24.48 24.28 -5.10
C ASP A 835 23.44 24.32 -6.23
N SER A 836 22.83 23.17 -6.57
CA SER A 836 21.76 23.12 -7.57
C SER A 836 20.51 23.85 -7.10
N TRP A 837 20.19 23.84 -5.81
CA TRP A 837 19.01 24.54 -5.27
C TRP A 837 19.17 26.06 -5.22
N ARG A 838 20.40 26.57 -5.38
CA ARG A 838 20.69 28.01 -5.48
C ARG A 838 20.48 28.56 -6.89
N SER A 839 20.33 27.68 -7.89
CA SER A 839 20.07 28.03 -9.29
C SER A 839 18.60 27.86 -9.67
N GLU A 840 18.23 28.36 -10.85
CA GLU A 840 16.88 28.18 -11.40
C GLU A 840 16.58 26.72 -11.73
N GLU A 841 17.53 26.03 -12.36
CA GLU A 841 17.40 24.64 -12.82
C GLU A 841 17.17 23.63 -11.67
N GLY A 842 17.58 23.98 -10.45
CA GLY A 842 17.32 23.15 -9.26
C GLY A 842 15.84 22.86 -9.06
N TRP A 843 14.99 23.83 -9.39
CA TRP A 843 13.56 23.84 -9.07
C TRP A 843 12.67 23.38 -10.23
N ASP A 844 13.25 22.99 -11.37
CA ASP A 844 12.51 22.61 -12.58
C ASP A 844 11.69 21.33 -12.41
N CYS A 845 12.07 20.48 -11.45
CA CYS A 845 11.39 19.21 -11.16
C CYS A 845 9.91 19.35 -10.71
N MET A 846 9.52 20.52 -10.21
CA MET A 846 8.14 20.81 -9.75
C MET A 846 7.42 21.83 -10.64
N ARG A 847 8.00 22.18 -11.79
CA ARG A 847 7.49 23.24 -12.68
C ARG A 847 6.07 22.93 -13.16
N ASP A 848 5.88 21.76 -13.72
CA ASP A 848 4.64 21.43 -14.44
C ASP A 848 3.47 21.33 -13.47
N SER A 849 3.65 20.64 -12.34
CA SER A 849 2.66 20.50 -11.27
C SER A 849 2.23 21.86 -10.69
N ILE A 850 3.19 22.76 -10.44
CA ILE A 850 2.90 24.12 -9.95
C ILE A 850 2.14 24.93 -11.00
N LEU A 851 2.55 24.87 -12.27
CA LEU A 851 1.87 25.58 -13.34
C LEU A 851 0.43 25.11 -13.53
N GLU A 852 0.21 23.80 -13.41
CA GLU A 852 -1.12 23.21 -13.46
C GLU A 852 -1.99 23.69 -12.28
N ALA A 853 -1.47 23.66 -11.05
CA ALA A 853 -2.20 24.20 -9.88
C ALA A 853 -2.53 25.70 -10.03
N LEU A 854 -1.57 26.51 -10.49
CA LEU A 854 -1.78 27.94 -10.70
C LEU A 854 -2.78 28.24 -11.84
N SER A 855 -2.95 27.30 -12.77
CA SER A 855 -3.88 27.39 -13.89
C SER A 855 -5.30 26.91 -13.54
N ALA A 856 -5.51 26.32 -12.35
CA ALA A 856 -6.81 25.83 -11.94
C ALA A 856 -7.86 26.97 -11.92
N PRO A 857 -9.13 26.67 -12.32
CA PRO A 857 -10.26 27.60 -12.25
C PRO A 857 -10.35 28.38 -10.94
N ALA A 858 -10.77 29.64 -10.97
CA ALA A 858 -10.72 30.53 -9.80
C ALA A 858 -11.57 30.10 -8.59
N ASP A 859 -12.57 29.24 -8.81
CA ASP A 859 -13.43 28.62 -7.81
C ASP A 859 -12.90 27.27 -7.32
N GLU A 860 -11.87 26.73 -7.96
CA GLU A 860 -11.20 25.51 -7.55
C GLU A 860 -10.09 25.82 -6.52
N PRO A 861 -10.09 25.17 -5.35
CA PRO A 861 -9.01 25.34 -4.39
C PRO A 861 -7.71 24.72 -4.92
N TYR A 862 -6.56 25.23 -4.47
CA TYR A 862 -5.29 24.54 -4.67
C TYR A 862 -4.39 24.75 -3.46
N SER A 863 -3.42 23.84 -3.30
CA SER A 863 -2.36 23.97 -2.32
C SER A 863 -1.02 23.59 -2.92
N ILE A 864 0.00 24.41 -2.67
CA ILE A 864 1.40 24.13 -2.98
C ILE A 864 2.15 24.16 -1.66
N GLN A 865 2.89 23.11 -1.34
CA GLN A 865 3.75 23.06 -0.17
C GLN A 865 5.12 22.52 -0.54
N VAL A 866 6.15 23.22 -0.09
CA VAL A 866 7.55 22.80 -0.24
C VAL A 866 8.20 22.79 1.14
N ASP A 867 8.56 21.60 1.60
CA ASP A 867 9.33 21.39 2.82
C ASP A 867 10.81 21.24 2.46
N SER A 868 11.64 22.10 3.01
CA SER A 868 13.09 22.13 2.79
C SER A 868 13.80 22.13 4.14
N PRO A 869 13.90 20.96 4.81
CA PRO A 869 14.59 20.85 6.09
C PRO A 869 16.09 21.03 5.88
N VAL A 870 16.78 21.83 6.70
CA VAL A 870 18.25 21.88 6.66
C VAL A 870 18.77 20.57 7.23
N GLN A 871 19.45 19.80 6.37
CA GLN A 871 20.20 18.60 6.74
C GLN A 871 21.63 19.02 7.09
N ARG A 872 22.21 18.44 8.14
CA ARG A 872 23.59 18.73 8.57
C ARG A 872 24.66 18.03 7.76
#